data_AF-A0A7V2Y4K4-F1
#
_entry.id   AF-A0A7V2Y4K4-F1
#
_cell.length_a   1.000
_cell.length_b   1.000
_cell.length_c   1.000
_cell.angle_alpha   90.00
_cell.angle_beta   90.00
_cell.angle_gamma   90.00
#
_symmetry.space_group_name_H-M   'P 1'
#
loop_
_entity.id
_entity.type
_entity.pdbx_description
1 polymer ?
#
loop_
_entity_poly.entity_id
_entity_poly.type
_entity_poly.pdbx_seq_one_letter_code
_entity_poly.pdbx_strand_id
1 'polypeptide(L)'
;MDRKEPMQTQNNTMHLYMILGVLAAGIASAAAAQAKWAERFAFQPPPCGTSGVCHGTAVTLPSFDVHLKAPGRRIVRISLFFKPGAFPENLALRAACGEAQAIPDVRILTRHPGKPACVRRALITFPFDFKEAGAHRFSLSLVDDPPPDVPTISLDERGEAHVALGPWTLTLATDRVVLKSDSTAWEGKILAPPRTNPEPPIIERIEHGRYFVWVRLLEPDATWPRIIEVRMDASGAVAVQAHLQCMESGDGITPDLGWIVRGPVVPPDRAHTFGEGQPIALGSPDGAWMLSFPDAASYRRGRVEADAGAVRYLRCTSEERVPMQESAWRRAAFTIAPASVKFNALLEPMEDIRIAASAPGLAPWPLLDSLRDYTRWAITACMCLGDDFGNVTAFNKDRPAPVFGMNRLNHAPAIFHEAEKAGDKALRDTAVLWCSNMYDLSLWWGDTDTFGGTRYNNANAMGIKDHLDDARFMWRSNTAVHFCTKGINAFFHAYEETGDPRFTAALRAQTAYAKKFIHADQGECRNIGDVADFMDLYHCTGEEAYREEALRLFRELRTKLGGDSLFSQGGQPIVSDGPFIDDDQHGYEAPFAKPYIIGYALAGLPDLLREYPDEPRLRDVVRAVADFLAQSQDPTGGWRYPHPRSSRVLLDQAMEHAAQLSRAARVLEDRGEPIGNLMDAIERTLQARVNGYARTGTILSGLQGWEFNPGQLKEGQTLYDLYKKPADRDLARDYSEGAVSMGGSAPEGLVYFMETIDFYLARRPADRLFWNNAPLGAVLDRIEAHPPEGWPPAPPADPPAAFGVRMDLPAFRDAQLERLSFPLAWKNAGLPFALWRERAREVYQSHLGPRPPLAPFAINILAREDRGAYEARKIAMNLSADTRVIGYLLVPKGKGPFPAILGLHDHGAHFSIGKEKVIRPFDVSEERLNDAIEWVKTCYGGRFFGDELARRGYVVFATDMLFWGDRGRREGVKYEAQERLAANMFHLGVSWAGRIVWDDLRCAEFLQSLPEVDPERIGCAGLSVGSHRTWSLNALTDIVKAGAAICWMCDTKTLMQDGNNQTTGQSAFSMILPGLRNSLDYPDVASIACPKPMLFYNGEKDGLFPVSGVEACYEKLREVWRAQGAEDKLETRLWPVPHEFNTDMQEAAFAWLDRWLAP
;
A
#
# COMPACT_ATOMS: atom_id res chain seq x y z
N MET A 1 49.76 53.01 79.25
CA MET A 1 49.97 54.01 78.20
C MET A 1 49.30 53.52 76.94
N ASP A 2 48.32 54.30 76.49
CA ASP A 2 48.01 54.62 75.11
C ASP A 2 47.71 53.57 74.02
N ARG A 3 46.46 53.73 73.55
CA ARG A 3 45.96 53.79 72.16
C ARG A 3 45.30 52.55 71.54
N LYS A 4 44.01 52.79 71.25
CA LYS A 4 43.06 52.12 70.35
C LYS A 4 43.59 52.01 68.91
N GLU A 5 43.28 50.89 68.25
CA GLU A 5 42.58 50.81 66.96
C GLU A 5 42.03 49.38 66.71
N PRO A 6 40.86 49.18 66.07
CA PRO A 6 40.24 47.87 65.90
C PRO A 6 40.46 47.28 64.50
N MET A 7 40.95 46.05 64.41
CA MET A 7 41.04 45.27 63.18
C MET A 7 40.17 44.00 63.31
N GLN A 8 38.85 44.15 63.22
CA GLN A 8 37.93 42.99 63.28
C GLN A 8 36.62 43.15 62.49
N THR A 9 36.59 44.00 61.46
CA THR A 9 35.41 44.18 60.58
C THR A 9 35.65 43.91 59.09
N GLN A 10 36.89 43.60 58.66
CA GLN A 10 37.18 43.32 57.25
C GLN A 10 37.06 41.83 56.85
N ASN A 11 37.26 40.88 57.76
CA ASN A 11 37.19 39.44 57.40
C ASN A 11 35.76 38.86 57.32
N ASN A 12 34.82 39.32 58.14
CA ASN A 12 33.43 38.84 58.06
C ASN A 12 32.69 39.40 56.85
N THR A 13 33.04 40.62 56.42
CA THR A 13 32.44 41.28 55.27
C THR A 13 32.89 40.60 53.97
N MET A 14 34.17 40.22 53.84
CA MET A 14 34.69 39.52 52.67
C MET A 14 34.18 38.06 52.56
N HIS A 15 33.97 37.37 53.68
CA HIS A 15 33.30 36.06 53.70
C HIS A 15 31.81 36.16 53.35
N LEU A 16 31.10 37.20 53.82
CA LEU A 16 29.70 37.42 53.48
C LEU A 16 29.54 37.83 52.00
N TYR A 17 30.45 38.63 51.43
CA TYR A 17 30.47 38.96 50.00
C TYR A 17 30.89 37.78 49.11
N MET A 18 31.75 36.87 49.57
CA MET A 18 32.00 35.62 48.84
C MET A 18 30.80 34.67 48.92
N ILE A 19 30.15 34.53 50.08
CA ILE A 19 28.96 33.69 50.22
C ILE A 19 27.78 34.28 49.43
N LEU A 20 27.57 35.60 49.48
CA LEU A 20 26.58 36.31 48.65
C LEU A 20 26.95 36.28 47.16
N GLY A 21 28.24 36.32 46.82
CA GLY A 21 28.72 36.21 45.44
C GLY A 21 28.57 34.80 44.87
N VAL A 22 28.80 33.77 45.67
CA VAL A 22 28.57 32.35 45.32
C VAL A 22 27.07 32.03 45.29
N LEU A 23 26.27 32.58 46.19
CA LEU A 23 24.80 32.48 46.16
C LEU A 23 24.22 33.23 44.96
N ALA A 24 24.67 34.46 44.67
CA ALA A 24 24.22 35.23 43.51
C ALA A 24 24.67 34.59 42.18
N ALA A 25 25.89 34.04 42.12
CA ALA A 25 26.35 33.27 40.97
C ALA A 25 25.59 31.94 40.81
N GLY A 26 25.25 31.27 41.91
CA GLY A 26 24.42 30.05 41.92
C GLY A 26 22.98 30.32 41.47
N ILE A 27 22.37 31.40 41.94
CA ILE A 27 21.02 31.84 41.54
C ILE A 27 21.01 32.29 40.07
N ALA A 28 22.02 33.05 39.63
CA ALA A 28 22.15 33.45 38.23
C ALA A 28 22.39 32.26 37.29
N SER A 29 23.16 31.25 37.73
CA SER A 29 23.38 29.99 37.01
C SER A 29 22.08 29.16 36.87
N ALA A 30 21.30 29.05 37.95
CA ALA A 30 20.02 28.35 37.93
C ALA A 30 18.98 29.03 37.02
N ALA A 31 18.88 30.36 37.07
CA ALA A 31 17.99 31.12 36.19
C ALA A 31 18.40 31.01 34.70
N ALA A 32 19.71 31.01 34.41
CA ALA A 32 20.21 30.79 33.05
C ALA A 32 19.93 29.37 32.54
N ALA A 33 20.07 28.34 33.38
CA ALA A 33 19.75 26.97 33.03
C ALA A 33 18.25 26.78 32.75
N GLN A 34 17.39 27.42 33.53
CA GLN A 34 15.93 27.43 33.33
C GLN A 34 15.52 28.14 32.04
N ALA A 35 16.14 29.27 31.71
CA ALA A 35 15.91 29.97 30.44
C ALA A 35 16.34 29.13 29.24
N LYS A 36 17.51 28.47 29.33
CA LYS A 36 18.03 27.56 28.29
C LYS A 36 17.11 26.35 28.08
N TRP A 37 16.52 25.82 29.16
CA TRP A 37 15.52 24.75 29.07
C TRP A 37 14.28 25.22 28.30
N ALA A 38 13.74 26.40 28.63
CA ALA A 38 12.57 26.93 27.94
C ALA A 38 12.84 27.19 26.45
N GLU A 39 13.99 27.76 26.10
CA GLU A 39 14.41 27.99 24.71
C GLU A 39 14.49 26.68 23.92
N ARG A 40 15.05 25.63 24.54
CA ARG A 40 15.21 24.31 23.91
C ARG A 40 13.87 23.69 23.50
N PHE A 41 12.86 23.82 24.36
CA PHE A 41 11.55 23.21 24.14
C PHE A 41 10.52 24.13 23.49
N ALA A 42 10.85 25.41 23.29
CA ALA A 42 10.06 26.32 22.49
C ALA A 42 9.81 25.75 21.08
N PHE A 43 8.60 25.94 20.59
CA PHE A 43 8.17 25.53 19.26
C PHE A 43 8.88 26.36 18.21
N GLN A 44 9.60 25.66 17.34
CA GLN A 44 10.14 26.21 16.11
C GLN A 44 9.81 25.21 15.00
N PRO A 45 9.19 25.65 13.89
CA PRO A 45 8.93 24.75 12.77
C PRO A 45 10.25 24.24 12.17
N PRO A 46 10.24 23.10 11.46
CA PRO A 46 11.41 22.65 10.71
C PRO A 46 11.87 23.72 9.72
N PRO A 47 13.20 23.84 9.49
CA PRO A 47 13.74 24.77 8.50
C PRO A 47 13.31 24.37 7.08
N CYS A 48 13.33 25.33 6.15
CA CYS A 48 12.96 25.15 4.75
C CYS A 48 13.84 26.04 3.87
N GLY A 49 14.66 25.40 3.05
CA GLY A 49 15.56 26.01 2.10
C GLY A 49 14.83 26.69 0.94
N THR A 50 15.54 27.57 0.25
CA THR A 50 15.03 28.34 -0.90
C THR A 50 15.65 27.95 -2.23
N SER A 51 16.58 26.99 -2.23
CA SER A 51 17.22 26.45 -3.43
C SER A 51 16.23 25.59 -4.23
N GLY A 52 16.20 25.77 -5.55
CA GLY A 52 15.32 25.04 -6.47
C GLY A 52 14.08 25.83 -6.93
N VAL A 53 13.38 25.29 -7.93
CA VAL A 53 12.10 25.81 -8.43
C VAL A 53 11.05 24.72 -8.20
N CYS A 54 9.92 25.08 -7.59
CA CYS A 54 8.78 24.17 -7.45
C CYS A 54 8.18 23.95 -8.85
N HIS A 55 8.69 22.95 -9.59
CA HIS A 55 8.15 22.57 -10.90
C HIS A 55 6.89 21.71 -10.70
N GLY A 56 5.72 22.28 -10.97
CA GLY A 56 4.46 21.54 -10.95
C GLY A 56 3.66 21.75 -12.23
N THR A 57 3.32 20.65 -12.90
CA THR A 57 2.17 20.58 -13.82
C THR A 57 0.86 20.66 -13.02
N ALA A 58 -0.29 20.86 -13.65
CA ALA A 58 -1.58 20.84 -12.95
C ALA A 58 -1.80 19.46 -12.30
N VAL A 59 -1.57 19.38 -10.99
CA VAL A 59 -1.66 18.14 -10.21
C VAL A 59 -2.93 18.15 -9.36
N THR A 60 -3.64 17.03 -9.37
CA THR A 60 -4.86 16.81 -8.57
C THR A 60 -4.57 16.87 -7.08
N LEU A 61 -5.42 17.59 -6.33
CA LEU A 61 -5.38 17.60 -4.86
C LEU A 61 -5.73 16.20 -4.30
N PRO A 62 -5.21 15.84 -3.11
CA PRO A 62 -5.54 14.56 -2.49
C PRO A 62 -7.03 14.46 -2.14
N SER A 63 -7.58 13.25 -2.23
CA SER A 63 -8.90 12.89 -1.70
C SER A 63 -8.74 11.91 -0.55
N PHE A 64 -9.67 11.92 0.40
CA PHE A 64 -9.67 11.02 1.54
C PHE A 64 -11.10 10.59 1.88
N ASP A 65 -11.22 9.44 2.53
CA ASP A 65 -12.46 8.85 2.99
C ASP A 65 -12.52 8.92 4.51
N VAL A 66 -13.67 9.30 5.07
CA VAL A 66 -13.95 9.24 6.51
C VAL A 66 -14.95 8.13 6.76
N HIS A 67 -14.58 7.14 7.56
CA HIS A 67 -15.43 6.01 7.92
C HIS A 67 -16.01 6.19 9.31
N LEU A 68 -17.34 6.26 9.40
CA LEU A 68 -18.04 6.47 10.65
C LEU A 68 -18.90 5.27 11.04
N LYS A 69 -18.91 4.97 12.34
CA LYS A 69 -19.78 3.93 12.91
C LYS A 69 -21.22 4.41 13.15
N ALA A 70 -21.41 5.72 13.34
CA ALA A 70 -22.71 6.33 13.60
C ALA A 70 -22.76 7.75 13.04
N PRO A 71 -23.94 8.23 12.62
CA PRO A 71 -24.12 9.59 12.11
C PRO A 71 -23.91 10.66 13.20
N GLY A 72 -23.90 11.91 12.76
CA GLY A 72 -23.84 13.10 13.60
C GLY A 72 -22.67 14.02 13.25
N ARG A 73 -22.64 15.18 13.92
CA ARG A 73 -21.58 16.17 13.74
C ARG A 73 -20.25 15.67 14.29
N ARG A 74 -19.18 15.79 13.50
CA ARG A 74 -17.80 15.46 13.89
C ARG A 74 -16.84 16.56 13.45
N ILE A 75 -15.71 16.65 14.13
CA ILE A 75 -14.55 17.41 13.65
C ILE A 75 -13.70 16.44 12.83
N VAL A 76 -13.54 16.73 11.54
CA VAL A 76 -12.59 16.05 10.67
C VAL A 76 -11.26 16.78 10.82
N ARG A 77 -10.22 16.06 11.26
CA ARG A 77 -8.85 16.56 11.37
C ARG A 77 -7.90 15.55 10.76
N ILE A 78 -7.17 15.94 9.71
CA ILE A 78 -6.27 15.05 8.98
C ILE A 78 -5.03 15.81 8.48
N SER A 79 -3.86 15.15 8.52
CA SER A 79 -2.65 15.64 7.86
C SER A 79 -2.60 15.10 6.43
N LEU A 80 -2.50 15.99 5.42
CA LEU A 80 -2.41 15.60 4.02
C LEU A 80 -1.09 16.03 3.39
N PHE A 81 -0.55 15.15 2.56
CA PHE A 81 0.56 15.43 1.66
C PHE A 81 0.07 16.03 0.34
N PHE A 82 0.75 17.09 -0.10
CA PHE A 82 0.51 17.78 -1.35
C PHE A 82 1.74 17.66 -2.22
N LYS A 83 1.54 17.21 -3.46
CA LYS A 83 2.61 17.15 -4.46
C LYS A 83 3.14 18.56 -4.77
N PRO A 84 4.41 18.70 -5.20
CA PRO A 84 4.97 19.98 -5.61
C PRO A 84 4.04 20.73 -6.58
N GLY A 85 3.71 21.98 -6.25
CA GLY A 85 2.86 22.86 -7.05
C GLY A 85 1.34 22.66 -6.90
N ALA A 86 0.87 21.60 -6.23
CA ALA A 86 -0.56 21.30 -6.12
C ALA A 86 -1.32 22.29 -5.22
N PHE A 87 -0.67 22.83 -4.19
CA PHE A 87 -1.29 23.76 -3.25
C PHE A 87 -0.41 25.00 -3.02
N PRO A 88 -0.70 26.11 -3.73
CA PRO A 88 -0.08 27.41 -3.47
C PRO A 88 -0.48 27.97 -2.09
N GLU A 89 0.47 28.51 -1.35
CA GLU A 89 0.26 28.99 0.03
C GLU A 89 -0.70 30.19 0.13
N ASN A 90 -0.90 30.94 -0.96
CA ASN A 90 -1.78 32.11 -0.99
C ASN A 90 -3.26 31.76 -1.23
N LEU A 91 -3.60 30.48 -1.36
CA LEU A 91 -4.96 30.00 -1.61
C LEU A 91 -5.48 29.23 -0.39
N ALA A 92 -6.80 29.14 -0.25
CA ALA A 92 -7.45 28.31 0.75
C ALA A 92 -7.96 26.99 0.12
N LEU A 93 -8.39 26.06 0.98
CA LEU A 93 -9.00 24.80 0.57
C LEU A 93 -10.51 24.82 0.82
N ARG A 94 -11.24 24.09 -0.02
CA ARG A 94 -12.63 23.70 0.20
C ARG A 94 -12.72 22.18 0.16
N ALA A 95 -13.33 21.59 1.18
CA ALA A 95 -13.62 20.17 1.24
C ALA A 95 -15.09 19.93 0.85
N ALA A 96 -15.34 18.97 -0.03
CA ALA A 96 -16.68 18.62 -0.50
C ALA A 96 -16.93 17.11 -0.41
N CYS A 97 -18.11 16.74 0.05
CA CYS A 97 -18.61 15.36 0.08
C CYS A 97 -20.07 15.36 -0.44
N GLY A 98 -20.28 14.87 -1.66
CA GLY A 98 -21.54 15.06 -2.37
C GLY A 98 -21.85 16.54 -2.60
N GLU A 99 -23.05 16.98 -2.22
CA GLU A 99 -23.46 18.40 -2.29
C GLU A 99 -23.00 19.23 -1.08
N ALA A 100 -22.60 18.58 0.01
CA ALA A 100 -22.18 19.26 1.24
C ALA A 100 -20.73 19.76 1.12
N GLN A 101 -20.48 20.97 1.61
CA GLN A 101 -19.17 21.63 1.54
C GLN A 101 -18.78 22.23 2.89
N ALA A 102 -17.48 22.27 3.17
CA ALA A 102 -16.89 22.92 4.33
C ALA A 102 -15.63 23.68 3.93
N ILE A 103 -15.39 24.83 4.58
CA ILE A 103 -14.13 25.57 4.48
C ILE A 103 -13.26 25.19 5.67
N PRO A 104 -12.23 24.35 5.48
CA PRO A 104 -11.32 23.98 6.55
C PRO A 104 -10.40 25.10 7.01
N ASP A 105 -9.99 24.98 8.27
CA ASP A 105 -8.75 25.59 8.75
C ASP A 105 -7.56 24.78 8.25
N VAL A 106 -6.55 25.47 7.75
CA VAL A 106 -5.34 24.88 7.20
C VAL A 106 -4.16 25.36 8.03
N ARG A 107 -3.51 24.44 8.76
CA ARG A 107 -2.22 24.68 9.39
C ARG A 107 -1.13 24.07 8.52
N ILE A 108 -0.37 24.91 7.84
CA ILE A 108 0.80 24.50 7.06
C ILE A 108 1.86 23.98 8.04
N LEU A 109 2.31 22.74 7.82
CA LEU A 109 3.35 22.12 8.64
C LEU A 109 4.72 22.27 7.97
N THR A 110 4.80 21.95 6.69
CA THR A 110 6.04 21.99 5.90
C THR A 110 5.75 22.46 4.47
N ARG A 111 6.80 22.96 3.81
CA ARG A 111 6.78 23.48 2.44
C ARG A 111 7.77 22.69 1.59
N HIS A 112 7.52 22.59 0.30
CA HIS A 112 8.55 22.09 -0.61
C HIS A 112 9.63 23.17 -0.77
N PRO A 113 10.90 22.78 -0.96
CA PRO A 113 11.96 23.73 -1.24
C PRO A 113 11.76 24.44 -2.58
N GLY A 114 12.21 25.70 -2.65
CA GLY A 114 12.22 26.52 -3.87
C GLY A 114 11.15 27.63 -3.93
N LYS A 115 11.07 28.31 -5.08
CA LYS A 115 10.12 29.42 -5.33
C LYS A 115 9.25 29.19 -6.58
N PRO A 116 7.94 29.55 -6.57
CA PRO A 116 7.18 30.08 -5.43
C PRO A 116 6.94 29.01 -4.34
N ALA A 117 6.67 29.45 -3.12
CA ALA A 117 6.41 28.55 -2.00
C ALA A 117 5.13 27.74 -2.24
N CYS A 118 5.26 26.41 -2.17
CA CYS A 118 4.16 25.47 -2.36
C CYS A 118 4.08 24.57 -1.11
N VAL A 119 2.86 24.34 -0.62
CA VAL A 119 2.62 23.53 0.59
C VAL A 119 3.02 22.08 0.32
N ARG A 120 3.79 21.49 1.24
CA ARG A 120 4.16 20.06 1.19
C ARG A 120 3.22 19.25 2.08
N ARG A 121 3.04 19.71 3.32
CA ARG A 121 2.17 19.05 4.30
C ARG A 121 1.34 20.08 5.05
N ALA A 122 0.06 19.79 5.25
CA ALA A 122 -0.81 20.60 6.09
C ALA A 122 -1.82 19.77 6.88
N LEU A 123 -2.13 20.23 8.09
CA LEU A 123 -3.28 19.76 8.87
C LEU A 123 -4.52 20.54 8.44
N ILE A 124 -5.56 19.79 8.10
CA ILE A 124 -6.84 20.32 7.65
C ILE A 124 -7.87 19.99 8.72
N THR A 125 -8.59 21.00 9.23
CA THR A 125 -9.59 20.82 10.29
C THR A 125 -10.90 21.49 9.93
N PHE A 126 -12.01 20.77 10.01
CA PHE A 126 -13.35 21.32 9.79
C PHE A 126 -14.44 20.49 10.46
N PRO A 127 -15.56 21.11 10.87
CA PRO A 127 -16.75 20.40 11.28
C PRO A 127 -17.49 19.87 10.05
N PHE A 128 -18.04 18.67 10.16
CA PHE A 128 -18.93 18.10 9.14
C PHE A 128 -20.09 17.36 9.82
N ASP A 129 -21.29 17.47 9.24
CA ASP A 129 -22.50 16.82 9.75
C ASP A 129 -22.85 15.59 8.90
N PHE A 130 -22.52 14.41 9.42
CA PHE A 130 -22.69 13.16 8.71
C PHE A 130 -24.11 12.62 8.91
N LYS A 131 -24.87 12.53 7.81
CA LYS A 131 -26.27 12.08 7.86
C LYS A 131 -26.40 10.58 8.06
N GLU A 132 -25.40 9.80 7.66
CA GLU A 132 -25.42 8.34 7.67
C GLU A 132 -24.08 7.77 8.17
N ALA A 133 -24.10 6.54 8.68
CA ALA A 133 -22.88 5.77 8.96
C ALA A 133 -22.27 5.23 7.65
N GLY A 134 -21.00 4.82 7.68
CA GLY A 134 -20.29 4.30 6.51
C GLY A 134 -19.17 5.21 6.02
N ALA A 135 -18.76 5.00 4.76
CA ALA A 135 -17.64 5.70 4.13
C ALA A 135 -18.11 6.98 3.43
N HIS A 136 -17.47 8.11 3.73
CA HIS A 136 -17.77 9.41 3.15
C HIS A 136 -16.53 9.97 2.46
N ARG A 137 -16.58 10.07 1.13
CA ARG A 137 -15.44 10.54 0.32
C ARG A 137 -15.41 12.06 0.23
N PHE A 138 -14.27 12.64 0.55
CA PHE A 138 -13.99 14.06 0.43
C PHE A 138 -13.05 14.35 -0.73
N SER A 139 -13.46 15.30 -1.58
CA SER A 139 -12.61 15.93 -2.59
C SER A 139 -12.22 17.34 -2.17
N LEU A 140 -10.98 17.73 -2.45
CA LEU A 140 -10.47 19.06 -2.18
C LEU A 140 -10.44 19.92 -3.45
N SER A 141 -10.68 21.23 -3.28
CA SER A 141 -10.55 22.26 -4.32
C SER A 141 -9.90 23.53 -3.75
N LEU A 142 -9.20 24.29 -4.59
CA LEU A 142 -8.60 25.57 -4.22
C LEU A 142 -9.64 26.69 -4.30
N VAL A 143 -9.60 27.63 -3.37
CA VAL A 143 -10.49 28.81 -3.34
C VAL A 143 -9.74 30.07 -2.93
N ASP A 144 -10.17 31.22 -3.48
CA ASP A 144 -9.71 32.55 -3.12
C ASP A 144 -10.50 33.05 -1.89
N ASP A 145 -10.24 32.46 -0.72
CA ASP A 145 -10.88 32.87 0.55
C ASP A 145 -9.78 33.26 1.56
N PRO A 146 -9.76 34.48 2.10
CA PRO A 146 -8.77 34.88 3.09
C PRO A 146 -8.94 34.09 4.39
N PRO A 147 -7.85 33.75 5.10
CA PRO A 147 -7.95 33.18 6.44
C PRO A 147 -8.68 34.17 7.37
N PRO A 148 -9.64 33.71 8.18
CA PRO A 148 -10.47 34.57 9.02
C PRO A 148 -9.70 35.16 10.21
N ASP A 149 -10.26 36.20 10.83
CA ASP A 149 -9.75 36.77 12.08
C ASP A 149 -9.70 35.70 13.19
N VAL A 150 -8.49 35.42 13.67
CA VAL A 150 -8.23 34.43 14.72
C VAL A 150 -8.43 35.10 16.09
N PRO A 151 -9.21 34.50 17.02
CA PRO A 151 -9.35 35.03 18.37
C PRO A 151 -7.99 35.19 19.07
N THR A 152 -7.85 36.18 19.96
CA THR A 152 -6.61 36.40 20.70
C THR A 152 -6.58 35.55 21.97
N ILE A 153 -5.42 34.99 22.33
CA ILE A 153 -5.20 34.46 23.68
C ILE A 153 -5.00 35.67 24.58
N SER A 154 -5.80 35.78 25.63
CA SER A 154 -5.65 36.87 26.61
C SER A 154 -4.98 36.36 27.87
N LEU A 155 -4.10 37.18 28.45
CA LEU A 155 -3.47 36.93 29.74
C LEU A 155 -4.10 37.85 30.77
N ASP A 156 -4.40 37.33 31.95
CA ASP A 156 -4.82 38.18 33.07
C ASP A 156 -3.63 38.65 33.93
N GLU A 157 -3.91 39.49 34.92
CA GLU A 157 -2.91 40.06 35.84
C GLU A 157 -2.16 39.00 36.68
N ARG A 158 -2.66 37.75 36.72
CA ARG A 158 -2.04 36.61 37.42
C ARG A 158 -1.22 35.72 36.47
N GLY A 159 -1.17 36.07 35.18
CA GLY A 159 -0.50 35.29 34.15
C GLY A 159 -1.26 34.03 33.72
N GLU A 160 -2.56 33.93 34.02
CA GLU A 160 -3.39 32.82 33.53
C GLU A 160 -3.78 33.06 32.07
N ALA A 161 -3.73 32.00 31.24
CA ALA A 161 -4.11 32.07 29.83
C ALA A 161 -5.60 31.80 29.67
N HIS A 162 -6.32 32.69 29.00
CA HIS A 162 -7.74 32.55 28.70
C HIS A 162 -7.95 32.42 27.19
N VAL A 163 -8.60 31.32 26.78
CA VAL A 163 -8.83 30.96 25.38
C VAL A 163 -10.31 30.65 25.18
N ALA A 164 -10.95 31.31 24.22
CA ALA A 164 -12.34 31.05 23.86
C ALA A 164 -12.43 30.31 22.51
N LEU A 165 -13.30 29.29 22.43
CA LEU A 165 -13.62 28.59 21.18
C LEU A 165 -15.10 28.22 21.18
N GLY A 166 -15.89 28.92 20.36
CA GLY A 166 -17.34 28.78 20.38
C GLY A 166 -17.93 29.14 21.75
N PRO A 167 -18.76 28.28 22.37
CA PRO A 167 -19.36 28.54 23.69
C PRO A 167 -18.44 28.18 24.87
N TRP A 168 -17.19 27.76 24.60
CA TRP A 168 -16.27 27.29 25.62
C TRP A 168 -15.20 28.33 25.93
N THR A 169 -14.92 28.50 27.22
CA THR A 169 -13.78 29.25 27.74
C THR A 169 -12.86 28.30 28.49
N LEU A 170 -11.61 28.25 28.07
CA LEU A 170 -10.52 27.52 28.69
C LEU A 170 -9.63 28.51 29.46
N THR A 171 -9.44 28.27 30.75
CA THR A 171 -8.48 28.96 31.60
C THR A 171 -7.35 28.01 31.96
N LEU A 172 -6.11 28.41 31.66
CA LEU A 172 -4.89 27.65 31.91
C LEU A 172 -4.07 28.35 32.98
N ALA A 173 -3.87 27.67 34.10
CA ALA A 173 -2.98 28.10 35.19
C ALA A 173 -1.91 27.01 35.45
N THR A 174 -0.95 27.33 36.31
CA THR A 174 0.22 26.46 36.56
C THR A 174 -0.12 25.12 37.21
N ASP A 175 -1.16 25.07 38.04
CA ASP A 175 -1.56 23.86 38.77
C ASP A 175 -2.94 23.33 38.36
N ARG A 176 -3.68 24.06 37.53
CA ARG A 176 -5.05 23.71 37.11
C ARG A 176 -5.38 24.10 35.68
N VAL A 177 -6.21 23.28 35.07
CA VAL A 177 -6.88 23.54 33.78
C VAL A 177 -8.38 23.62 34.04
N VAL A 178 -9.02 24.73 33.65
CA VAL A 178 -10.46 24.95 33.88
C VAL A 178 -11.16 25.15 32.55
N LEU A 179 -12.17 24.33 32.28
CA LEU A 179 -13.02 24.42 31.09
C LEU A 179 -14.43 24.82 31.53
N LYS A 180 -14.96 25.92 31.00
CA LYS A 180 -16.31 26.41 31.31
C LYS A 180 -17.13 26.62 30.04
N SER A 181 -18.40 26.25 30.12
CA SER A 181 -19.47 26.69 29.24
C SER A 181 -20.62 27.27 30.07
N ASP A 182 -21.66 27.76 29.42
CA ASP A 182 -22.88 28.28 30.08
C ASP A 182 -23.59 27.24 30.96
N SER A 183 -23.37 25.95 30.72
CA SER A 183 -24.11 24.85 31.37
C SER A 183 -23.25 23.88 32.18
N THR A 184 -21.92 23.94 32.07
CA THR A 184 -21.02 22.93 32.65
C THR A 184 -19.63 23.52 32.90
N ALA A 185 -19.00 23.10 34.00
CA ALA A 185 -17.62 23.43 34.33
C ALA A 185 -16.83 22.18 34.73
N TRP A 186 -15.59 22.10 34.23
CA TRP A 186 -14.61 21.06 34.57
C TRP A 186 -13.32 21.71 35.07
N GLU A 187 -12.67 21.06 36.01
CA GLU A 187 -11.38 21.47 36.56
C GLU A 187 -10.47 20.24 36.68
N GLY A 188 -9.31 20.28 36.04
CA GLY A 188 -8.25 19.28 36.21
C GLY A 188 -7.08 19.89 36.98
N LYS A 189 -6.79 19.38 38.18
CA LYS A 189 -5.60 19.76 38.97
C LYS A 189 -4.51 18.71 38.80
N ILE A 190 -3.30 19.13 38.46
CA ILE A 190 -2.17 18.21 38.27
C ILE A 190 -1.71 17.62 39.62
N LEU A 191 -1.41 16.32 39.62
CA LEU A 191 -0.67 15.64 40.68
C LEU A 191 0.77 15.48 40.20
N ALA A 192 1.69 16.25 40.76
CA ALA A 192 3.12 16.23 40.48
C ALA A 192 3.85 16.90 41.66
N PRO A 193 5.19 16.76 41.78
CA PRO A 193 5.96 17.52 42.75
C PRO A 193 5.66 19.03 42.68
N PRO A 194 5.68 19.77 43.79
CA PRO A 194 5.46 21.21 43.78
C PRO A 194 6.56 21.92 42.97
N ARG A 195 6.21 23.02 42.29
CA ARG A 195 7.20 23.86 41.62
C ARG A 195 8.11 24.52 42.65
N THR A 196 9.41 24.52 42.37
CA THR A 196 10.43 25.26 43.13
C THR A 196 10.69 26.62 42.50
N ASN A 197 10.45 26.77 41.19
CA ASN A 197 10.58 28.03 40.47
C ASN A 197 9.34 28.93 40.65
N PRO A 198 9.47 30.15 41.21
CA PRO A 198 8.36 31.07 41.42
C PRO A 198 7.93 31.84 40.17
N GLU A 199 8.71 31.82 39.08
CA GLU A 199 8.41 32.57 37.85
C GLU A 199 7.13 32.04 37.16
N PRO A 200 6.38 32.91 36.44
CA PRO A 200 5.20 32.49 35.70
C PRO A 200 5.57 31.54 34.54
N PRO A 201 4.64 30.68 34.10
CA PRO A 201 4.85 29.78 32.97
C PRO A 201 4.97 30.57 31.67
N ILE A 202 5.76 30.04 30.73
CA ILE A 202 5.83 30.59 29.37
C ILE A 202 4.69 29.98 28.56
N ILE A 203 3.80 30.85 28.05
CA ILE A 203 2.64 30.43 27.27
C ILE A 203 2.99 30.43 25.79
N GLU A 204 2.72 29.31 25.14
CA GLU A 204 2.99 29.13 23.73
C GLU A 204 1.75 28.67 22.96
N ARG A 205 1.47 29.37 21.87
CA ARG A 205 0.38 29.05 20.95
C ARG A 205 0.90 28.18 19.81
N ILE A 206 0.49 26.93 19.77
CA ILE A 206 0.86 25.97 18.71
C ILE A 206 -0.09 26.09 17.52
N GLU A 207 -1.39 26.19 17.81
CA GLU A 207 -2.43 26.32 16.80
C GLU A 207 -3.62 27.10 17.36
N HIS A 208 -4.20 27.97 16.54
CA HIS A 208 -5.45 28.65 16.87
C HIS A 208 -6.19 28.94 15.58
N GLY A 209 -7.23 28.16 15.31
CA GLY A 209 -8.16 28.33 14.20
C GLY A 209 -9.60 28.55 14.67
N ARG A 210 -10.54 28.55 13.73
CA ARG A 210 -11.99 28.58 14.00
C ARG A 210 -12.48 27.33 14.72
N TYR A 211 -11.83 26.19 14.45
CA TYR A 211 -12.35 24.88 14.86
C TYR A 211 -11.45 24.14 15.85
N PHE A 212 -10.22 24.61 16.08
CA PHE A 212 -9.25 23.93 16.92
C PHE A 212 -8.25 24.91 17.54
N VAL A 213 -7.88 24.62 18.78
CA VAL A 213 -6.89 25.35 19.56
C VAL A 213 -5.91 24.38 20.19
N TRP A 214 -4.62 24.75 20.20
CA TRP A 214 -3.58 24.04 20.91
C TRP A 214 -2.62 25.03 21.56
N VAL A 215 -2.58 25.01 22.88
CA VAL A 215 -1.74 25.87 23.73
C VAL A 215 -0.89 25.03 24.67
N ARG A 216 0.31 25.53 24.99
CA ARG A 216 1.24 24.92 25.95
C ARG A 216 1.67 25.91 27.01
N LEU A 217 1.89 25.41 28.22
CA LEU A 217 2.56 26.08 29.32
C LEU A 217 3.91 25.40 29.53
N LEU A 218 5.00 26.15 29.39
CA LEU A 218 6.35 25.70 29.69
C LEU A 218 6.72 26.18 31.09
N GLU A 219 7.01 25.24 31.99
CA GLU A 219 7.33 25.50 33.38
C GLU A 219 8.73 24.98 33.71
N PRO A 220 9.77 25.80 33.47
CA PRO A 220 11.12 25.43 33.86
C PRO A 220 11.22 25.32 35.39
N ASP A 221 11.95 24.31 35.85
CA ASP A 221 12.18 24.00 37.26
C ASP A 221 13.55 23.31 37.39
N ALA A 222 14.18 23.39 38.57
CA ALA A 222 15.50 22.82 38.78
C ALA A 222 15.50 21.29 38.84
N THR A 223 14.39 20.68 39.27
CA THR A 223 14.30 19.23 39.51
C THR A 223 13.22 18.58 38.66
N TRP A 224 12.04 19.22 38.59
CA TRP A 224 10.84 18.67 37.96
C TRP A 224 10.20 19.64 36.96
N PRO A 225 10.94 20.05 35.90
CA PRO A 225 10.37 20.91 34.89
C PRO A 225 9.25 20.19 34.16
N ARG A 226 8.24 20.94 33.73
CA ARG A 226 7.04 20.36 33.13
C ARG A 226 6.48 21.18 31.97
N ILE A 227 5.75 20.50 31.10
CA ILE A 227 4.96 21.11 30.03
C ILE A 227 3.50 20.67 30.23
N ILE A 228 2.57 21.62 30.27
CA ILE A 228 1.13 21.34 30.27
C ILE A 228 0.57 21.74 28.91
N GLU A 229 -0.02 20.80 28.20
CA GLU A 229 -0.58 21.01 26.87
C GLU A 229 -2.09 20.81 26.89
N VAL A 230 -2.82 21.70 26.22
CA VAL A 230 -4.26 21.57 26.05
C VAL A 230 -4.63 21.73 24.58
N ARG A 231 -5.37 20.75 24.07
CA ARG A 231 -5.96 20.71 22.73
C ARG A 231 -7.48 20.76 22.89
N MET A 232 -8.13 21.74 22.27
CA MET A 232 -9.59 21.90 22.32
C MET A 232 -10.14 22.09 20.91
N ASP A 233 -11.21 21.38 20.57
CA ASP A 233 -11.93 21.58 19.31
C ASP A 233 -13.28 22.29 19.49
N ALA A 234 -13.88 22.75 18.39
CA ALA A 234 -15.13 23.50 18.41
C ALA A 234 -16.37 22.66 18.81
N SER A 235 -16.22 21.35 19.01
CA SER A 235 -17.27 20.52 19.62
C SER A 235 -17.25 20.58 21.16
N GLY A 236 -16.19 21.14 21.74
CA GLY A 236 -15.94 21.12 23.19
C GLY A 236 -15.15 19.89 23.64
N ALA A 237 -14.63 19.07 22.72
CA ALA A 237 -13.73 18.00 23.09
C ALA A 237 -12.36 18.60 23.47
N VAL A 238 -11.86 18.22 24.64
CA VAL A 238 -10.62 18.71 25.22
C VAL A 238 -9.72 17.54 25.59
N ALA A 239 -8.48 17.59 25.15
CA ALA A 239 -7.41 16.72 25.61
C ALA A 239 -6.39 17.54 26.39
N VAL A 240 -6.08 17.09 27.62
CA VAL A 240 -5.11 17.72 28.51
C VAL A 240 -3.98 16.73 28.76
N GLN A 241 -2.74 17.17 28.62
CA GLN A 241 -1.55 16.33 28.85
C GLN A 241 -0.51 17.09 29.65
N ALA A 242 -0.04 16.48 30.74
CA ALA A 242 1.15 16.93 31.45
C ALA A 242 2.34 16.08 31.03
N HIS A 243 3.46 16.74 30.80
CA HIS A 243 4.78 16.14 30.57
C HIS A 243 5.67 16.56 31.74
N LEU A 244 6.15 15.60 32.52
CA LEU A 244 7.06 15.83 33.65
C LEU A 244 8.45 15.29 33.26
N GLN A 245 9.49 16.10 33.39
CA GLN A 245 10.87 15.68 33.12
C GLN A 245 11.65 15.55 34.44
N CYS A 246 12.57 14.59 34.50
CA CYS A 246 13.49 14.43 35.62
C CYS A 246 14.80 15.15 35.34
N MET A 247 15.27 16.00 36.26
CA MET A 247 16.60 16.63 36.18
C MET A 247 17.55 16.16 37.30
N GLU A 248 17.14 15.16 38.09
CA GLU A 248 18.01 14.52 39.08
C GLU A 248 19.01 13.60 38.38
N SER A 249 20.25 13.59 38.87
CA SER A 249 21.31 12.73 38.31
C SER A 249 21.17 11.27 38.79
N GLY A 250 21.37 10.32 37.87
CA GLY A 250 21.33 8.88 38.17
C GLY A 250 20.04 8.16 37.77
N ASP A 251 19.92 6.90 38.18
CA ASP A 251 18.73 6.07 37.94
C ASP A 251 17.71 6.34 39.07
N GLY A 252 16.83 7.34 38.87
CA GLY A 252 15.83 7.77 39.85
C GLY A 252 14.51 6.99 39.79
N ILE A 253 13.57 7.32 40.68
CA ILE A 253 12.20 6.78 40.70
C ILE A 253 11.22 7.90 40.34
N THR A 254 10.21 7.56 39.53
CA THR A 254 9.14 8.49 39.12
C THR A 254 8.34 8.92 40.36
N PRO A 255 8.11 10.22 40.56
CA PRO A 255 7.25 10.70 41.64
C PRO A 255 5.78 10.39 41.35
N ASP A 256 4.90 10.73 42.30
CA ASP A 256 3.46 10.70 42.05
C ASP A 256 3.11 11.61 40.86
N LEU A 257 2.50 11.04 39.82
CA LEU A 257 2.10 11.74 38.61
C LEU A 257 0.66 11.40 38.25
N GLY A 258 -0.17 12.40 37.96
CA GLY A 258 -1.57 12.18 37.60
C GLY A 258 -2.41 13.46 37.60
N TRP A 259 -3.71 13.28 37.80
CA TRP A 259 -4.71 14.36 37.78
C TRP A 259 -5.82 14.11 38.82
N ILE A 260 -6.30 15.18 39.45
CA ILE A 260 -7.61 15.23 40.12
C ILE A 260 -8.55 16.01 39.22
N VAL A 261 -9.61 15.36 38.74
CA VAL A 261 -10.59 15.96 37.82
C VAL A 261 -11.93 16.14 38.53
N ARG A 262 -12.39 17.39 38.64
CA ARG A 262 -13.69 17.80 39.17
C ARG A 262 -14.59 18.24 38.02
N GLY A 263 -15.88 17.92 38.11
CA GLY A 263 -16.87 18.27 37.09
C GLY A 263 -18.15 17.43 37.25
N PRO A 264 -19.11 17.53 36.33
CA PRO A 264 -20.29 16.68 36.32
C PRO A 264 -19.93 15.27 35.83
N VAL A 265 -19.17 14.53 36.63
CA VAL A 265 -18.74 13.15 36.34
C VAL A 265 -19.16 12.23 37.47
N VAL A 266 -19.59 11.02 37.14
CA VAL A 266 -19.85 9.96 38.11
C VAL A 266 -18.53 9.21 38.37
N PRO A 267 -17.94 9.29 39.59
CA PRO A 267 -16.73 8.55 39.91
C PRO A 267 -16.96 7.04 39.86
N PRO A 268 -15.92 6.22 39.64
CA PRO A 268 -16.09 4.78 39.59
C PRO A 268 -16.40 4.20 40.99
N ASP A 269 -17.28 3.19 41.05
CA ASP A 269 -17.66 2.51 42.31
C ASP A 269 -16.47 1.79 42.99
N ARG A 270 -15.47 1.38 42.20
CA ARG A 270 -14.22 0.76 42.65
C ARG A 270 -13.05 1.28 41.82
N ALA A 271 -11.84 1.25 42.38
CA ALA A 271 -10.64 1.62 41.64
C ALA A 271 -10.48 0.74 40.37
N HIS A 272 -10.19 1.37 39.24
CA HIS A 272 -9.87 0.71 37.97
C HIS A 272 -8.37 0.76 37.74
N THR A 273 -7.73 -0.38 37.50
CA THR A 273 -6.30 -0.47 37.20
C THR A 273 -6.08 -0.76 35.71
N PHE A 274 -5.00 -0.25 35.15
CA PHE A 274 -4.68 -0.46 33.73
C PHE A 274 -3.82 -1.70 33.45
N GLY A 275 -3.48 -2.52 34.45
CA GLY A 275 -2.55 -3.66 34.32
C GLY A 275 -2.88 -4.66 33.21
N GLU A 276 -4.16 -4.80 32.87
CA GLU A 276 -4.65 -5.69 31.80
C GLU A 276 -4.85 -4.98 30.46
N GLY A 277 -4.47 -3.70 30.35
CA GLY A 277 -4.66 -2.87 29.16
C GLY A 277 -6.10 -2.45 28.89
N GLN A 278 -6.99 -2.57 29.88
CA GLN A 278 -8.41 -2.25 29.72
C GLN A 278 -8.66 -0.74 29.89
N PRO A 279 -9.28 -0.06 28.91
CA PRO A 279 -9.62 1.37 29.04
C PRO A 279 -10.79 1.59 30.00
N ILE A 280 -10.91 2.81 30.51
CA ILE A 280 -12.08 3.27 31.27
C ILE A 280 -12.53 4.64 30.75
N ALA A 281 -13.85 4.84 30.72
CA ALA A 281 -14.49 6.12 30.44
C ALA A 281 -15.62 6.34 31.45
N LEU A 282 -15.64 7.51 32.07
CA LEU A 282 -16.58 7.89 33.12
C LEU A 282 -17.56 8.93 32.59
N GLY A 283 -18.86 8.63 32.67
CA GLY A 283 -19.91 9.49 32.13
C GLY A 283 -20.36 10.59 33.08
N SER A 284 -20.93 11.65 32.51
CA SER A 284 -21.76 12.59 33.25
C SER A 284 -23.10 11.98 33.67
N PRO A 285 -23.80 12.51 34.69
CA PRO A 285 -25.10 11.98 35.13
C PRO A 285 -26.18 11.91 34.04
N ASP A 286 -26.11 12.79 33.05
CA ASP A 286 -27.00 12.84 31.88
C ASP A 286 -26.47 12.04 30.68
N GLY A 287 -25.26 11.47 30.78
CA GLY A 287 -24.60 10.71 29.71
C GLY A 287 -24.10 11.55 28.53
N ALA A 288 -24.13 12.88 28.60
CA ALA A 288 -23.72 13.74 27.50
C ALA A 288 -22.19 13.80 27.30
N TRP A 289 -21.42 13.70 28.38
CA TRP A 289 -19.97 13.87 28.41
C TRP A 289 -19.26 12.66 28.99
N MET A 290 -18.04 12.43 28.51
CA MET A 290 -17.17 11.34 28.95
C MET A 290 -15.81 11.88 29.35
N LEU A 291 -15.34 11.51 30.54
CA LEU A 291 -13.96 11.64 31.00
C LEU A 291 -13.21 10.32 30.71
N SER A 292 -12.13 10.36 29.95
CA SER A 292 -11.36 9.17 29.57
C SER A 292 -9.85 9.35 29.73
N PHE A 293 -9.10 8.24 29.73
CA PHE A 293 -7.64 8.19 29.90
C PHE A 293 -7.01 7.34 28.78
N PRO A 294 -6.98 7.85 27.53
CA PRO A 294 -6.80 7.03 26.34
C PRO A 294 -5.38 6.43 26.19
N ASP A 295 -4.35 7.07 26.75
CA ASP A 295 -2.97 6.58 26.72
C ASP A 295 -2.66 5.62 27.89
N ALA A 296 -3.37 5.73 29.01
CA ALA A 296 -3.16 4.93 30.22
C ALA A 296 -3.31 3.42 29.98
N ALA A 297 -4.36 3.02 29.24
CA ALA A 297 -4.58 1.63 28.86
C ALA A 297 -3.43 1.08 28.00
N SER A 298 -2.86 1.92 27.14
CA SER A 298 -1.72 1.57 26.29
C SER A 298 -0.43 1.38 27.09
N TYR A 299 -0.24 2.10 28.20
CA TYR A 299 0.93 1.91 29.07
C TYR A 299 0.78 0.81 30.10
N ARG A 300 -0.45 0.31 30.32
CA ARG A 300 -0.83 -0.70 31.30
C ARG A 300 -0.51 -0.38 32.76
N ARG A 301 -0.34 0.90 33.09
CA ARG A 301 0.01 1.35 34.45
C ARG A 301 -0.87 2.46 34.95
N GLY A 302 -0.91 2.57 36.28
CA GLY A 302 -1.74 3.52 36.99
C GLY A 302 -3.14 3.00 37.29
N ARG A 303 -3.93 3.87 37.92
CA ARG A 303 -5.30 3.59 38.34
C ARG A 303 -6.17 4.84 38.34
N VAL A 304 -7.48 4.63 38.26
CA VAL A 304 -8.52 5.65 38.40
C VAL A 304 -9.41 5.30 39.59
N GLU A 305 -9.62 6.24 40.50
CA GLU A 305 -10.38 6.04 41.75
C GLU A 305 -11.23 7.28 42.10
N ALA A 306 -12.18 7.11 43.02
CA ALA A 306 -13.01 8.21 43.52
C ALA A 306 -12.25 9.03 44.58
N ASP A 307 -12.40 10.36 44.56
CA ASP A 307 -11.76 11.28 45.52
C ASP A 307 -12.68 12.45 45.90
N ALA A 308 -13.43 12.34 47.00
CA ALA A 308 -14.22 13.44 47.58
C ALA A 308 -15.03 14.27 46.56
N GLY A 309 -15.84 13.59 45.73
CA GLY A 309 -16.65 14.22 44.67
C GLY A 309 -15.88 14.57 43.39
N ALA A 310 -14.66 14.07 43.25
CA ALA A 310 -13.79 14.16 42.07
C ALA A 310 -13.36 12.76 41.61
N VAL A 311 -12.73 12.70 40.44
CA VAL A 311 -12.03 11.52 39.93
C VAL A 311 -10.54 11.75 40.08
N ARG A 312 -9.85 10.83 40.77
CA ARG A 312 -8.39 10.83 40.85
C ARG A 312 -7.83 9.81 39.88
N TYR A 313 -7.03 10.27 38.93
CA TYR A 313 -6.22 9.45 38.05
C TYR A 313 -4.76 9.53 38.48
N LEU A 314 -4.18 8.39 38.83
CA LEU A 314 -2.75 8.24 39.11
C LEU A 314 -2.13 7.46 37.96
N ARG A 315 -1.23 8.09 37.21
CA ARG A 315 -0.46 7.42 36.15
C ARG A 315 0.60 6.50 36.74
N CYS A 316 1.23 6.94 37.82
CA CYS A 316 2.15 6.18 38.64
C CYS A 316 2.23 6.78 40.04
N THR A 317 2.66 5.97 41.00
CA THR A 317 2.98 6.41 42.36
C THR A 317 4.45 6.18 42.66
N SER A 318 5.02 6.99 43.54
CA SER A 318 6.39 6.82 44.03
C SER A 318 6.63 5.44 44.68
N GLU A 319 5.59 4.84 45.26
CA GLU A 319 5.62 3.49 45.85
C GLU A 319 5.81 2.38 44.80
N GLU A 320 5.38 2.59 43.55
CA GLU A 320 5.54 1.62 42.47
C GLU A 320 7.00 1.51 41.98
N ARG A 321 7.89 2.42 42.43
CA ARG A 321 9.32 2.42 42.12
C ARG A 321 9.64 2.37 40.62
N VAL A 322 8.81 3.02 39.80
CA VAL A 322 9.02 3.10 38.34
C VAL A 322 10.30 3.90 38.06
N PRO A 323 11.30 3.36 37.34
CA PRO A 323 12.52 4.11 37.00
C PRO A 323 12.23 5.37 36.20
N MET A 324 12.94 6.45 36.46
CA MET A 324 12.91 7.67 35.64
C MET A 324 14.34 8.21 35.50
N GLN A 325 14.92 8.00 34.32
CA GLN A 325 16.27 8.43 34.03
C GLN A 325 16.37 9.96 34.01
N GLU A 326 17.55 10.48 34.30
CA GLU A 326 17.89 11.88 34.07
C GLU A 326 17.45 12.27 32.65
N SER A 327 16.82 13.45 32.51
CA SER A 327 16.32 13.99 31.25
C SER A 327 15.14 13.25 30.59
N ALA A 328 14.64 12.13 31.15
CA ALA A 328 13.47 11.40 30.64
C ALA A 328 12.14 12.11 30.96
N TRP A 329 11.14 11.90 30.11
CA TRP A 329 9.80 12.45 30.26
C TRP A 329 8.78 11.39 30.67
N ARG A 330 7.88 11.75 31.57
CA ARG A 330 6.68 10.97 31.90
C ARG A 330 5.44 11.78 31.58
N ARG A 331 4.41 11.13 31.06
CA ARG A 331 3.18 11.78 30.59
C ARG A 331 1.96 11.26 31.31
N ALA A 332 1.05 12.16 31.65
CA ALA A 332 -0.29 11.83 32.14
C ALA A 332 -1.31 12.67 31.39
N ALA A 333 -2.22 12.01 30.67
CA ALA A 333 -3.28 12.66 29.92
C ALA A 333 -4.67 12.25 30.38
N PHE A 334 -5.63 13.15 30.22
CA PHE A 334 -7.05 12.86 30.29
C PHE A 334 -7.78 13.61 29.18
N THR A 335 -8.95 13.12 28.79
CA THR A 335 -9.81 13.76 27.81
C THR A 335 -11.21 13.96 28.35
N ILE A 336 -11.84 15.08 27.99
CA ILE A 336 -13.25 15.37 28.22
C ILE A 336 -13.87 15.56 26.84
N ALA A 337 -14.87 14.77 26.50
CA ALA A 337 -15.48 14.85 25.16
C ALA A 337 -16.96 14.45 25.18
N PRO A 338 -17.73 14.84 24.16
CA PRO A 338 -19.08 14.31 23.98
C PRO A 338 -19.03 12.77 23.85
N ALA A 339 -20.06 12.07 24.32
CA ALA A 339 -20.08 10.59 24.34
C ALA A 339 -19.88 9.92 22.96
N SER A 340 -20.15 10.63 21.86
CA SER A 340 -19.91 10.16 20.49
C SER A 340 -18.46 10.22 20.04
N VAL A 341 -17.57 10.88 20.79
CA VAL A 341 -16.16 11.09 20.42
C VAL A 341 -15.27 10.21 21.29
N LYS A 342 -14.39 9.43 20.66
CA LYS A 342 -13.39 8.61 21.35
C LYS A 342 -12.00 9.07 20.93
N PHE A 343 -11.03 8.94 21.82
CA PHE A 343 -9.63 9.33 21.58
C PHE A 343 -8.72 8.10 21.53
N ASN A 344 -7.72 8.13 20.64
CA ASN A 344 -6.62 7.16 20.62
C ASN A 344 -5.51 7.57 21.60
N ALA A 345 -4.47 6.74 21.73
CA ALA A 345 -3.33 6.99 22.61
C ALA A 345 -2.46 8.21 22.20
N LEU A 346 -2.69 8.77 21.01
CA LEU A 346 -2.03 9.99 20.52
C LEU A 346 -2.83 11.27 20.83
N LEU A 347 -3.95 11.13 21.56
CA LEU A 347 -4.89 12.20 21.86
C LEU A 347 -5.54 12.78 20.59
N GLU A 348 -5.85 11.91 19.64
CA GLU A 348 -6.60 12.21 18.42
C GLU A 348 -7.95 11.49 18.43
N PRO A 349 -9.01 12.06 17.82
CA PRO A 349 -10.27 11.35 17.61
C PRO A 349 -10.08 10.02 16.84
N MET A 350 -10.80 8.98 17.25
CA MET A 350 -10.69 7.61 16.72
C MET A 350 -11.42 7.35 15.38
N GLU A 351 -11.86 8.39 14.68
CA GLU A 351 -12.52 8.17 13.39
C GLU A 351 -11.52 7.59 12.38
N ASP A 352 -11.94 6.59 11.61
CA ASP A 352 -11.09 5.91 10.63
C ASP A 352 -11.06 6.75 9.35
N ILE A 353 -10.01 7.56 9.21
CA ILE A 353 -9.78 8.40 8.03
C ILE A 353 -8.71 7.73 7.17
N ARG A 354 -9.06 7.46 5.92
CA ARG A 354 -8.20 6.78 4.94
C ARG A 354 -7.90 7.70 3.79
N ILE A 355 -6.63 7.85 3.44
CA ILE A 355 -6.23 8.58 2.23
C ILE A 355 -6.33 7.62 1.05
N ALA A 356 -6.78 8.10 -0.11
CA ALA A 356 -6.89 7.24 -1.30
C ALA A 356 -5.53 6.59 -1.62
N ALA A 357 -5.49 5.25 -1.60
CA ALA A 357 -4.26 4.50 -1.82
C ALA A 357 -3.68 4.79 -3.21
N SER A 358 -2.35 4.94 -3.27
CA SER A 358 -1.62 5.18 -4.52
C SER A 358 -0.96 3.91 -5.07
N ALA A 359 -0.98 2.80 -4.31
CA ALA A 359 -0.44 1.53 -4.73
C ALA A 359 -1.41 0.77 -5.65
N PRO A 360 -0.97 0.27 -6.82
CA PRO A 360 -1.71 -0.75 -7.53
C PRO A 360 -1.75 -2.04 -6.67
N GLY A 361 -2.93 -2.67 -6.60
CA GLY A 361 -3.07 -4.00 -5.98
C GLY A 361 -2.34 -5.05 -6.80
N LEU A 362 -1.81 -6.10 -6.14
CA LEU A 362 -1.18 -7.22 -6.83
C LEU A 362 -2.21 -8.28 -7.25
N ALA A 363 -3.35 -7.84 -7.79
CA ALA A 363 -4.51 -8.70 -8.10
C ALA A 363 -4.20 -9.97 -8.92
N PRO A 364 -3.21 -10.00 -9.86
CA PRO A 364 -2.82 -11.25 -10.53
C PRO A 364 -2.15 -12.29 -9.61
N TRP A 365 -1.71 -11.90 -8.41
CA TRP A 365 -0.92 -12.70 -7.47
C TRP A 365 -1.50 -12.62 -6.04
N PRO A 366 -2.63 -13.30 -5.75
CA PRO A 366 -3.33 -13.13 -4.47
C PRO A 366 -2.49 -13.50 -3.24
N LEU A 367 -1.52 -14.42 -3.38
CA LEU A 367 -0.58 -14.73 -2.29
C LEU A 367 0.32 -13.54 -1.93
N LEU A 368 0.79 -12.80 -2.94
CA LEU A 368 1.65 -11.64 -2.71
C LEU A 368 0.85 -10.50 -2.06
N ASP A 369 -0.42 -10.34 -2.45
CA ASP A 369 -1.33 -9.38 -1.82
C ASP A 369 -1.59 -9.76 -0.35
N SER A 370 -1.90 -11.04 -0.08
CA SER A 370 -2.04 -11.58 1.28
C SER A 370 -0.77 -11.41 2.12
N LEU A 371 0.41 -11.60 1.53
CA LEU A 371 1.69 -11.40 2.21
C LEU A 371 1.95 -9.92 2.52
N ARG A 372 1.52 -8.99 1.65
CA ARG A 372 1.58 -7.54 1.95
C ARG A 372 0.71 -7.21 3.16
N ASP A 373 -0.52 -7.67 3.18
CA ASP A 373 -1.43 -7.42 4.31
C ASP A 373 -0.94 -8.06 5.61
N TYR A 374 -0.44 -9.29 5.53
CA TYR A 374 0.23 -9.94 6.65
C TYR A 374 1.41 -9.11 7.18
N THR A 375 2.23 -8.56 6.27
CA THR A 375 3.40 -7.77 6.67
C THR A 375 3.00 -6.44 7.31
N ARG A 376 1.96 -5.75 6.79
CA ARG A 376 1.42 -4.53 7.41
C ARG A 376 0.91 -4.81 8.82
N TRP A 377 0.11 -5.86 8.97
CA TRP A 377 -0.36 -6.31 10.28
C TRP A 377 0.82 -6.62 11.21
N ALA A 378 1.82 -7.37 10.74
CA ALA A 378 3.00 -7.70 11.54
C ALA A 378 3.77 -6.46 12.00
N ILE A 379 3.87 -5.42 11.16
CA ILE A 379 4.47 -4.12 11.54
C ILE A 379 3.66 -3.47 12.68
N THR A 380 2.33 -3.43 12.57
CA THR A 380 1.49 -2.88 13.66
C THR A 380 1.59 -3.68 14.96
N ALA A 381 1.88 -4.98 14.85
CA ALA A 381 2.08 -5.88 15.98
C ALA A 381 3.49 -5.81 16.59
N CYS A 382 4.49 -5.21 15.91
CA CYS A 382 5.81 -4.93 16.50
C CYS A 382 5.78 -3.89 17.63
N MET A 383 4.62 -3.30 17.90
CA MET A 383 4.45 -2.28 18.93
C MET A 383 3.58 -2.84 20.05
N CYS A 384 4.20 -3.35 21.12
CA CYS A 384 3.46 -3.82 22.28
C CYS A 384 3.19 -2.65 23.24
N LEU A 385 1.94 -2.17 23.22
CA LEU A 385 1.40 -1.30 24.25
C LEU A 385 1.43 -2.04 25.60
N GLY A 386 2.32 -1.65 26.53
CA GLY A 386 2.50 -2.25 27.86
C GLY A 386 3.69 -1.72 28.67
N ASP A 387 3.73 -2.17 29.92
CA ASP A 387 4.36 -1.59 31.13
C ASP A 387 5.55 -0.62 30.95
N ASP A 388 5.14 0.65 30.91
CA ASP A 388 5.86 1.90 31.17
C ASP A 388 6.82 2.48 30.14
N PHE A 389 6.67 2.18 28.84
CA PHE A 389 6.85 3.12 27.70
C PHE A 389 6.63 2.48 26.31
N GLY A 390 5.83 1.41 26.18
CA GLY A 390 5.55 0.81 24.87
C GLY A 390 6.82 0.47 24.07
N ASN A 391 7.56 -0.54 24.51
CA ASN A 391 8.81 -0.88 23.83
C ASN A 391 8.53 -1.34 22.39
N VAL A 392 9.48 -1.05 21.51
CA VAL A 392 9.53 -1.74 20.22
C VAL A 392 9.83 -3.19 20.53
N THR A 393 8.92 -4.07 20.14
CA THR A 393 9.12 -5.51 20.26
C THR A 393 9.44 -6.06 18.88
N ALA A 394 10.14 -7.18 18.85
CA ALA A 394 10.07 -8.00 17.64
C ALA A 394 8.60 -8.36 17.37
N PHE A 395 8.26 -8.69 16.13
CA PHE A 395 7.04 -9.41 15.85
C PHE A 395 7.20 -10.87 16.29
N ASN A 396 6.16 -11.44 16.90
CA ASN A 396 6.03 -12.88 17.10
C ASN A 396 4.54 -13.28 17.02
N LYS A 397 4.21 -14.22 16.14
CA LYS A 397 2.82 -14.65 15.90
C LYS A 397 2.21 -15.41 17.09
N ASP A 398 3.00 -16.20 17.81
CA ASP A 398 2.48 -17.24 18.72
C ASP A 398 2.62 -16.89 20.22
N ARG A 399 3.42 -15.87 20.56
CA ARG A 399 3.65 -15.47 21.96
C ARG A 399 3.89 -13.97 22.07
N PRO A 400 3.70 -13.37 23.27
CA PRO A 400 4.15 -12.02 23.53
C PRO A 400 5.62 -11.88 23.15
N ALA A 401 5.92 -10.97 22.23
CA ALA A 401 7.26 -10.81 21.76
C ALA A 401 8.17 -10.26 22.87
N PRO A 402 9.44 -10.72 22.95
CA PRO A 402 10.38 -10.17 23.90
C PRO A 402 10.62 -8.69 23.56
N VAL A 403 10.87 -7.93 24.62
CA VAL A 403 11.26 -6.53 24.50
C VAL A 403 12.60 -6.45 23.75
N PHE A 404 12.59 -5.79 22.60
CA PHE A 404 13.78 -5.64 21.78
C PHE A 404 14.59 -4.48 22.34
N GLY A 405 15.76 -4.77 22.92
CA GLY A 405 16.64 -3.78 23.60
C GLY A 405 17.25 -2.70 22.69
N MET A 406 16.85 -2.65 21.41
CA MET A 406 17.39 -1.75 20.40
C MET A 406 16.25 -1.01 19.75
N ASN A 407 15.78 0.07 20.39
CA ASN A 407 14.81 0.95 19.74
C ASN A 407 15.51 1.77 18.65
N ARG A 408 15.64 1.20 17.45
CA ARG A 408 16.20 1.91 16.32
C ARG A 408 15.10 2.69 15.59
N LEU A 409 15.27 4.01 15.50
CA LEU A 409 14.26 4.87 14.90
C LEU A 409 14.30 4.84 13.36
N ASN A 410 15.40 4.35 12.77
CA ASN A 410 15.63 4.32 11.31
C ASN A 410 14.63 3.48 10.52
N HIS A 411 13.81 2.67 11.19
CA HIS A 411 12.76 1.88 10.57
C HIS A 411 11.44 2.67 10.41
N ALA A 412 11.19 3.68 11.24
CA ALA A 412 9.96 4.45 11.21
C ALA A 412 9.70 5.21 9.90
N PRO A 413 10.70 5.80 9.20
CA PRO A 413 10.48 6.44 7.89
C PRO A 413 9.87 5.49 6.86
N ALA A 414 10.31 4.22 6.82
CA ALA A 414 9.73 3.22 5.91
C ALA A 414 8.26 2.93 6.24
N ILE A 415 7.89 2.93 7.53
CA ILE A 415 6.50 2.75 7.97
C ILE A 415 5.65 3.98 7.59
N PHE A 416 6.16 5.21 7.76
CA PHE A 416 5.46 6.42 7.33
C PHE A 416 5.18 6.41 5.82
N HIS A 417 6.18 6.07 5.01
CA HIS A 417 6.02 5.97 3.56
C HIS A 417 4.98 4.92 3.16
N GLU A 418 4.98 3.75 3.81
CA GLU A 418 3.96 2.72 3.53
C GLU A 418 2.57 3.15 4.02
N ALA A 419 2.47 3.82 5.17
CA ALA A 419 1.21 4.34 5.69
C ALA A 419 0.59 5.37 4.73
N GLU A 420 1.39 6.28 4.17
CA GLU A 420 0.94 7.24 3.15
C GLU A 420 0.51 6.52 1.86
N LYS A 421 1.32 5.56 1.39
CA LYS A 421 1.05 4.83 0.16
C LYS A 421 -0.23 3.98 0.24
N ALA A 422 -0.43 3.31 1.37
CA ALA A 422 -1.55 2.42 1.64
C ALA A 422 -2.80 3.15 2.15
N GLY A 423 -2.66 4.38 2.67
CA GLY A 423 -3.74 5.07 3.38
C GLY A 423 -4.12 4.42 4.71
N ASP A 424 -3.17 3.73 5.36
CA ASP A 424 -3.41 2.92 6.57
C ASP A 424 -3.06 3.70 7.84
N LYS A 425 -4.09 4.11 8.58
CA LYS A 425 -3.94 4.84 9.85
C LYS A 425 -3.22 4.02 10.93
N ALA A 426 -3.35 2.69 10.95
CA ALA A 426 -2.72 1.87 11.98
C ALA A 426 -1.19 1.86 11.83
N LEU A 427 -0.68 1.81 10.60
CA LEU A 427 0.76 1.96 10.31
C LEU A 427 1.26 3.34 10.72
N ARG A 428 0.51 4.40 10.37
CA ARG A 428 0.84 5.78 10.78
C ARG A 428 0.91 5.88 12.30
N ASP A 429 -0.13 5.44 13.00
CA ASP A 429 -0.19 5.51 14.46
C ASP A 429 0.96 4.72 15.10
N THR A 430 1.32 3.57 14.52
CA THR A 430 2.47 2.76 14.94
C THR A 430 3.79 3.54 14.85
N ALA A 431 4.06 4.19 13.72
CA ALA A 431 5.27 4.98 13.55
C ALA A 431 5.32 6.21 14.47
N VAL A 432 4.19 6.92 14.65
CA VAL A 432 4.11 8.07 15.56
C VAL A 432 4.31 7.67 17.01
N LEU A 433 3.68 6.56 17.45
CA LEU A 433 3.86 6.05 18.81
C LEU A 433 5.30 5.63 19.06
N TRP A 434 5.96 5.01 18.07
CA TRP A 434 7.39 4.72 18.14
C TRP A 434 8.23 6.00 18.34
N CYS A 435 8.02 7.04 17.53
CA CYS A 435 8.68 8.34 17.73
C CYS A 435 8.36 8.95 19.12
N SER A 436 7.11 8.84 19.58
CA SER A 436 6.70 9.36 20.89
C SER A 436 7.38 8.63 22.04
N ASN A 437 7.50 7.31 21.96
CA ASN A 437 8.18 6.52 22.99
C ASN A 437 9.68 6.87 23.01
N MET A 438 10.30 7.08 21.84
CA MET A 438 11.70 7.54 21.77
C MET A 438 11.92 8.94 22.30
N TYR A 439 10.96 9.85 22.11
CA TYR A 439 10.98 11.18 22.71
C TYR A 439 10.98 11.08 24.25
N ASP A 440 10.06 10.27 24.80
CA ASP A 440 9.86 10.14 26.24
C ASP A 440 11.07 9.52 26.94
N LEU A 441 11.67 8.50 26.33
CA LEU A 441 12.78 7.69 26.85
C LEU A 441 14.17 8.36 26.82
N SER A 442 14.22 9.68 26.66
CA SER A 442 15.45 10.50 26.61
C SER A 442 16.59 9.93 25.77
N LEU A 443 16.53 10.13 24.46
CA LEU A 443 17.73 9.89 23.65
C LEU A 443 18.84 10.90 23.99
N TRP A 444 18.55 12.22 24.10
CA TRP A 444 19.59 13.27 24.15
C TRP A 444 19.17 14.61 24.79
N TRP A 445 18.39 14.63 25.87
CA TRP A 445 17.88 15.89 26.47
C TRP A 445 18.83 16.60 27.46
N GLY A 446 20.04 16.07 27.70
CA GLY A 446 21.07 16.69 28.55
C GLY A 446 21.90 17.78 27.84
N ASP A 447 22.89 18.33 28.55
CA ASP A 447 23.88 19.24 27.95
C ASP A 447 24.79 18.47 26.98
N THR A 448 25.18 19.12 25.87
CA THR A 448 25.91 18.51 24.75
C THR A 448 27.32 18.03 25.07
N ASP A 449 27.72 17.91 26.34
CA ASP A 449 29.11 17.68 26.76
C ASP A 449 29.28 16.50 27.71
N THR A 450 28.21 15.96 28.32
CA THR A 450 28.33 15.01 29.43
C THR A 450 27.58 13.69 29.25
N PHE A 451 26.49 13.66 28.48
CA PHE A 451 25.61 12.49 28.46
C PHE A 451 25.34 11.98 27.05
N GLY A 452 25.41 10.66 26.86
CA GLY A 452 25.04 10.15 25.56
C GLY A 452 25.37 8.79 24.96
N GLY A 453 24.33 8.06 24.57
CA GLY A 453 24.38 7.00 23.56
C GLY A 453 22.98 6.57 23.13
N THR A 454 22.86 5.91 21.98
CA THR A 454 21.56 5.49 21.40
C THR A 454 21.26 4.01 21.55
N ARG A 455 22.15 3.27 22.21
CA ARG A 455 21.88 1.93 22.71
C ARG A 455 21.98 1.98 24.23
N TYR A 456 20.83 1.80 24.87
CA TYR A 456 20.74 1.51 26.29
C TYR A 456 20.93 0.01 26.47
N ASN A 457 21.82 -0.38 27.37
CA ASN A 457 21.91 -1.78 27.74
C ASN A 457 20.64 -2.13 28.53
N ASN A 458 19.98 -3.21 28.13
CA ASN A 458 18.97 -3.83 28.97
C ASN A 458 19.66 -4.20 30.28
N ALA A 459 19.23 -3.61 31.40
CA ALA A 459 19.89 -3.82 32.68
C ALA A 459 19.82 -5.29 33.12
N ASN A 460 18.80 -6.03 32.69
CA ASN A 460 18.76 -7.49 32.86
C ASN A 460 19.93 -8.18 32.15
N ALA A 461 20.30 -7.74 30.94
CA ALA A 461 21.46 -8.25 30.21
C ALA A 461 22.80 -7.85 30.87
N MET A 462 22.81 -6.84 31.75
CA MET A 462 23.94 -6.46 32.60
C MET A 462 23.95 -7.19 33.95
N GLY A 463 23.03 -8.13 34.18
CA GLY A 463 22.92 -8.88 35.43
C GLY A 463 22.25 -8.13 36.59
N ILE A 464 21.59 -7.00 36.33
CA ILE A 464 20.79 -6.25 37.31
C ILE A 464 19.42 -6.93 37.45
N LYS A 465 19.06 -7.32 38.68
CA LYS A 465 17.98 -8.28 38.96
C LYS A 465 16.69 -7.69 39.56
N ASP A 466 16.57 -6.36 39.62
CA ASP A 466 15.50 -5.69 40.39
C ASP A 466 14.08 -5.89 39.82
N HIS A 467 13.94 -6.39 38.58
CA HIS A 467 12.66 -6.62 37.89
C HIS A 467 12.58 -7.97 37.13
N LEU A 468 13.24 -9.03 37.62
CA LEU A 468 13.32 -10.34 36.94
C LEU A 468 11.97 -10.99 36.60
N ASP A 469 10.91 -10.66 37.34
CA ASP A 469 9.61 -11.32 37.21
C ASP A 469 8.72 -10.73 36.09
N ASP A 470 9.13 -9.64 35.42
CA ASP A 470 8.38 -9.03 34.31
C ASP A 470 9.20 -8.94 33.01
N ALA A 471 9.04 -9.96 32.14
CA ALA A 471 9.70 -10.03 30.84
C ALA A 471 9.22 -8.97 29.81
N ARG A 472 8.22 -8.15 30.14
CA ARG A 472 7.67 -7.10 29.28
C ARG A 472 8.20 -5.70 29.65
N PHE A 473 8.92 -5.60 30.75
CA PHE A 473 9.51 -4.36 31.24
C PHE A 473 10.98 -4.24 30.81
N MET A 474 11.39 -3.07 30.30
CA MET A 474 12.80 -2.80 29.98
C MET A 474 13.37 -1.78 30.97
N TRP A 475 14.16 -2.25 31.93
CA TRP A 475 14.99 -1.35 32.73
C TRP A 475 16.23 -0.95 31.92
N ARG A 476 16.47 0.37 31.79
CA ARG A 476 17.62 0.95 31.08
C ARG A 476 18.58 1.54 32.10
N SER A 477 19.87 1.32 31.91
CA SER A 477 20.90 2.03 32.70
C SER A 477 21.24 3.37 32.05
N ASN A 478 21.73 4.32 32.84
CA ASN A 478 22.32 5.56 32.30
C ASN A 478 23.66 5.37 31.54
N THR A 479 24.15 4.12 31.41
CA THR A 479 25.37 3.81 30.64
C THR A 479 25.01 3.59 29.17
N ALA A 480 25.05 4.66 28.39
CA ALA A 480 24.74 4.61 26.97
C ALA A 480 26.02 4.48 26.12
N VAL A 481 25.93 3.81 24.97
CA VAL A 481 27.03 3.73 23.99
C VAL A 481 26.66 4.47 22.70
N HIS A 482 27.64 5.13 22.04
CA HIS A 482 27.50 5.98 20.84
C HIS A 482 27.09 5.23 19.55
N PHE A 483 26.28 4.18 19.67
CA PHE A 483 26.24 3.06 18.73
C PHE A 483 25.16 3.20 17.62
N CYS A 484 24.06 3.93 17.80
CA CYS A 484 22.91 3.86 16.86
C CYS A 484 22.03 5.14 16.75
N THR A 485 22.57 6.27 16.29
CA THR A 485 21.81 7.55 16.12
C THR A 485 20.84 7.61 14.94
N LYS A 486 20.75 6.55 14.13
CA LYS A 486 19.99 6.53 12.88
C LYS A 486 18.48 6.67 13.08
N GLY A 487 17.82 7.28 12.10
CA GLY A 487 16.38 7.58 12.09
C GLY A 487 16.02 8.97 12.57
N ILE A 488 16.97 9.92 12.60
CA ILE A 488 16.72 11.30 13.04
C ILE A 488 15.57 11.93 12.23
N ASN A 489 15.51 11.63 10.93
CA ASN A 489 14.46 12.07 10.01
C ASN A 489 13.05 11.58 10.39
N ALA A 490 12.89 10.50 11.17
CA ALA A 490 11.58 10.04 11.60
C ALA A 490 10.82 11.07 12.46
N PHE A 491 11.53 11.94 13.18
CA PHE A 491 10.90 13.04 13.90
C PHE A 491 10.34 14.10 12.96
N PHE A 492 10.97 14.31 11.81
CA PHE A 492 10.42 15.19 10.77
C PHE A 492 9.10 14.61 10.22
N HIS A 493 9.09 13.33 9.87
CA HIS A 493 7.88 12.65 9.39
C HIS A 493 6.77 12.60 10.46
N ALA A 494 7.10 12.32 11.73
CA ALA A 494 6.14 12.36 12.83
C ALA A 494 5.55 13.77 13.04
N TYR A 495 6.35 14.81 12.86
CA TYR A 495 5.87 16.18 12.86
C TYR A 495 4.94 16.45 11.67
N GLU A 496 5.29 16.02 10.45
CA GLU A 496 4.41 16.14 9.27
C GLU A 496 3.06 15.45 9.51
N GLU A 497 3.01 14.37 10.28
CA GLU A 497 1.77 13.65 10.58
C GLU A 497 0.93 14.25 11.71
N THR A 498 1.52 14.99 12.65
CA THR A 498 0.85 15.41 13.91
C THR A 498 0.84 16.92 14.15
N GLY A 499 1.81 17.65 13.59
CA GLY A 499 2.12 19.03 13.95
C GLY A 499 2.64 19.20 15.38
N ASP A 500 3.08 18.12 16.04
CA ASP A 500 3.51 18.12 17.44
C ASP A 500 4.91 18.75 17.62
N PRO A 501 5.02 19.87 18.36
CA PRO A 501 6.29 20.56 18.59
C PRO A 501 7.39 19.68 19.18
N ARG A 502 7.03 18.67 19.98
CA ARG A 502 7.98 17.74 20.61
C ARG A 502 8.90 17.10 19.58
N PHE A 503 8.35 16.70 18.43
CA PHE A 503 9.14 16.06 17.38
C PHE A 503 10.11 17.04 16.70
N THR A 504 9.74 18.31 16.54
CA THR A 504 10.69 19.33 16.04
C THR A 504 11.82 19.60 17.05
N ALA A 505 11.52 19.62 18.35
CA ALA A 505 12.53 19.77 19.39
C ALA A 505 13.49 18.57 19.42
N ALA A 506 12.97 17.35 19.24
CA ALA A 506 13.80 16.14 19.11
C ALA A 506 14.68 16.19 17.87
N LEU A 507 14.12 16.56 16.71
CA LEU A 507 14.86 16.71 15.47
C LEU A 507 16.04 17.68 15.63
N ARG A 508 15.81 18.87 16.21
CA ARG A 508 16.87 19.87 16.45
C ARG A 508 17.95 19.34 17.40
N ALA A 509 17.55 18.75 18.52
CA ALA A 509 18.50 18.21 19.49
C ALA A 509 19.35 17.07 18.90
N GLN A 510 18.74 16.16 18.15
CA GLN A 510 19.44 15.01 17.57
C GLN A 510 20.33 15.38 16.40
N THR A 511 19.89 16.29 15.53
CA THR A 511 20.75 16.80 14.46
C THR A 511 21.95 17.55 15.05
N ALA A 512 21.77 18.41 16.07
CA ALA A 512 22.87 19.09 16.74
C ALA A 512 23.87 18.10 17.38
N TYR A 513 23.36 17.05 18.02
CA TYR A 513 24.19 15.97 18.56
C TYR A 513 24.97 15.24 17.46
N ALA A 514 24.29 14.82 16.39
CA ALA A 514 24.88 14.07 15.29
C ALA A 514 26.02 14.85 14.62
N LYS A 515 25.86 16.14 14.42
CA LYS A 515 26.91 17.02 13.86
C LYS A 515 28.17 17.05 14.72
N LYS A 516 28.02 16.98 16.05
CA LYS A 516 29.14 17.12 17.00
C LYS A 516 29.83 15.79 17.33
N PHE A 517 29.09 14.68 17.34
CA PHE A 517 29.58 13.43 17.92
C PHE A 517 29.56 12.23 16.98
N ILE A 518 28.85 12.32 15.86
CA ILE A 518 28.75 11.20 14.93
C ILE A 518 29.78 11.38 13.82
N HIS A 519 30.73 10.45 13.84
CA HIS A 519 31.84 10.36 12.91
C HIS A 519 31.94 8.97 12.31
N ALA A 520 32.40 8.89 11.06
CA ALA A 520 32.62 7.63 10.36
C ALA A 520 34.09 7.16 10.39
N ASP A 521 34.99 7.90 11.03
CA ASP A 521 36.43 7.64 11.09
C ASP A 521 37.03 7.56 12.51
N GLN A 522 36.39 8.17 13.51
CA GLN A 522 36.83 8.21 14.91
C GLN A 522 36.09 7.19 15.82
N GLY A 523 35.09 6.51 15.28
CA GLY A 523 34.28 5.51 15.97
C GLY A 523 33.95 4.32 15.06
N GLU A 524 32.69 3.89 15.03
CA GLU A 524 32.27 2.80 14.15
C GLU A 524 31.95 3.32 12.74
N CYS A 525 32.59 2.77 11.71
CA CYS A 525 32.39 3.19 10.32
C CYS A 525 30.94 3.02 9.81
N ARG A 526 30.13 2.19 10.47
CA ARG A 526 28.69 2.02 10.17
C ARG A 526 27.83 3.24 10.48
N ASN A 527 28.37 4.26 11.14
CA ASN A 527 27.74 5.58 11.27
C ASN A 527 27.48 6.22 9.90
N ILE A 528 28.13 5.72 8.84
CA ILE A 528 27.79 6.10 7.46
C ILE A 528 26.30 5.95 7.12
N GLY A 529 25.56 5.08 7.82
CA GLY A 529 24.12 4.97 7.61
C GLY A 529 23.32 6.24 7.95
N ASP A 530 23.85 7.15 8.79
CA ASP A 530 23.22 8.44 9.11
C ASP A 530 23.19 9.40 7.89
N VAL A 531 23.95 9.10 6.83
CA VAL A 531 23.80 9.77 5.53
C VAL A 531 22.37 9.69 5.03
N ALA A 532 21.68 8.57 5.26
CA ALA A 532 20.29 8.40 4.83
C ALA A 532 19.36 9.45 5.48
N ASP A 533 19.53 9.70 6.78
CA ASP A 533 18.72 10.68 7.52
C ASP A 533 18.95 12.10 7.00
N PHE A 534 20.22 12.48 6.81
CA PHE A 534 20.58 13.81 6.33
C PHE A 534 20.16 14.05 4.88
N MET A 535 20.29 13.05 4.00
CA MET A 535 19.81 13.15 2.62
C MET A 535 18.28 13.25 2.55
N ASP A 536 17.56 12.47 3.36
CA ASP A 536 16.09 12.58 3.42
C ASP A 536 15.63 13.94 3.94
N LEU A 537 16.27 14.45 5.00
CA LEU A 537 16.02 15.81 5.50
C LEU A 537 16.35 16.87 4.44
N TYR A 538 17.44 16.72 3.69
CA TYR A 538 17.77 17.61 2.59
C TYR A 538 16.70 17.59 1.51
N HIS A 539 16.25 16.42 1.06
CA HIS A 539 15.21 16.34 0.04
C HIS A 539 13.87 16.90 0.51
N CYS A 540 13.53 16.73 1.79
CA CYS A 540 12.29 17.25 2.36
C CYS A 540 12.33 18.77 2.60
N THR A 541 13.47 19.31 3.02
CA THR A 541 13.58 20.71 3.48
C THR A 541 14.30 21.64 2.50
N GLY A 542 15.20 21.12 1.65
CA GLY A 542 16.13 21.90 0.82
C GLY A 542 17.27 22.57 1.59
N GLU A 543 17.47 22.24 2.87
CA GLU A 543 18.53 22.84 3.68
C GLU A 543 19.90 22.23 3.37
N GLU A 544 20.73 23.01 2.68
CA GLU A 544 22.07 22.57 2.23
C GLU A 544 22.97 22.09 3.38
N ALA A 545 22.77 22.62 4.59
CA ALA A 545 23.52 22.18 5.77
C ALA A 545 23.33 20.67 6.06
N TYR A 546 22.21 20.05 5.71
CA TYR A 546 22.05 18.60 5.86
C TYR A 546 22.84 17.84 4.79
N ARG A 547 22.81 18.31 3.55
CA ARG A 547 23.59 17.73 2.45
C ARG A 547 25.10 17.80 2.72
N GLU A 548 25.58 18.90 3.30
CA GLU A 548 26.99 19.06 3.68
C GLU A 548 27.42 18.07 4.77
N GLU A 549 26.55 17.80 5.77
CA GLU A 549 26.80 16.80 6.81
C GLU A 549 26.83 15.38 6.26
N ALA A 550 25.92 15.05 5.34
CA ALA A 550 25.95 13.77 4.63
C ALA A 550 27.28 13.58 3.87
N LEU A 551 27.75 14.63 3.19
CA LEU A 551 29.04 14.62 2.49
C LEU A 551 30.22 14.51 3.46
N ARG A 552 30.17 15.19 4.62
CA ARG A 552 31.21 15.09 5.67
C ARG A 552 31.38 13.65 6.12
N LEU A 553 30.29 12.96 6.48
CA LEU A 553 30.34 11.56 6.93
C LEU A 553 30.95 10.63 5.88
N PHE A 554 30.63 10.83 4.60
CA PHE A 554 31.27 10.06 3.54
C PHE A 554 32.77 10.37 3.43
N ARG A 555 33.18 11.64 3.50
CA ARG A 555 34.59 12.02 3.42
C ARG A 555 35.40 11.48 4.59
N GLU A 556 34.82 11.40 5.78
CA GLU A 556 35.38 10.72 6.95
C GLU A 556 35.55 9.23 6.66
N LEU A 557 34.48 8.52 6.25
CA LEU A 557 34.55 7.10 5.90
C LEU A 557 35.62 6.83 4.84
N ARG A 558 35.75 7.72 3.85
CA ARG A 558 36.73 7.60 2.76
C ARG A 558 38.16 7.41 3.26
N THR A 559 38.49 7.96 4.43
CA THR A 559 39.82 7.81 5.06
C THR A 559 40.07 6.39 5.60
N LYS A 560 39.02 5.58 5.77
CA LYS A 560 39.05 4.21 6.33
C LYS A 560 38.84 3.12 5.29
N LEU A 561 38.61 3.48 4.03
CA LEU A 561 38.39 2.51 2.96
C LEU A 561 39.70 1.82 2.56
N GLY A 562 39.67 0.49 2.47
CA GLY A 562 40.72 -0.33 1.89
C GLY A 562 40.92 -0.09 0.39
N GLY A 563 41.91 -0.75 -0.22
CA GLY A 563 42.16 -0.66 -1.67
C GLY A 563 41.03 -1.22 -2.53
N ASP A 564 40.22 -2.11 -1.97
CA ASP A 564 39.00 -2.69 -2.53
C ASP A 564 37.74 -1.83 -2.30
N SER A 565 37.88 -0.67 -1.65
CA SER A 565 36.79 0.23 -1.26
C SER A 565 35.78 -0.38 -0.27
N LEU A 566 36.20 -1.42 0.46
CA LEU A 566 35.49 -1.95 1.63
C LEU A 566 36.07 -1.38 2.93
N PHE A 567 35.35 -1.57 4.04
CA PHE A 567 35.78 -1.13 5.37
C PHE A 567 35.36 -2.13 6.45
N SER A 568 36.13 -2.20 7.54
CA SER A 568 35.77 -2.96 8.74
C SER A 568 34.99 -2.08 9.73
N GLN A 569 34.42 -2.67 10.77
CA GLN A 569 33.62 -1.94 11.76
C GLN A 569 34.39 -0.80 12.45
N GLY A 570 35.65 -1.00 12.82
CA GLY A 570 36.50 0.02 13.45
C GLY A 570 37.38 0.80 12.47
N GLY A 571 37.20 0.59 11.15
CA GLY A 571 37.98 1.27 10.12
C GLY A 571 39.43 0.80 10.00
N GLN A 572 39.81 -0.30 10.65
CA GLN A 572 41.11 -0.93 10.41
C GLN A 572 41.10 -1.64 9.04
N PRO A 573 42.26 -1.80 8.37
CA PRO A 573 42.35 -2.53 7.11
C PRO A 573 41.79 -3.95 7.23
N ILE A 574 40.96 -4.35 6.26
CA ILE A 574 40.36 -5.68 6.23
C ILE A 574 41.45 -6.74 6.03
N VAL A 575 41.38 -7.81 6.81
CA VAL A 575 42.25 -8.98 6.70
C VAL A 575 41.51 -10.10 5.98
N SER A 576 42.11 -10.65 4.91
CA SER A 576 41.49 -11.66 4.06
C SER A 576 41.48 -13.07 4.69
N ASP A 577 42.41 -13.38 5.59
CA ASP A 577 42.58 -14.67 6.26
C ASP A 577 42.38 -14.52 7.80
N GLY A 578 41.15 -14.21 8.21
CA GLY A 578 40.77 -14.05 9.62
C GLY A 578 40.45 -15.36 10.36
N PRO A 579 40.36 -15.34 11.70
CA PRO A 579 39.91 -16.49 12.49
C PRO A 579 38.43 -16.83 12.21
N PHE A 580 37.97 -17.99 12.68
CA PHE A 580 36.53 -18.26 12.74
C PHE A 580 35.84 -17.25 13.68
N ILE A 581 34.70 -16.71 13.27
CA ILE A 581 33.94 -15.69 14.02
C ILE A 581 32.48 -16.11 14.05
N ASP A 582 31.93 -16.32 15.25
CA ASP A 582 30.51 -16.69 15.45
C ASP A 582 29.76 -15.75 16.40
N ASP A 583 30.44 -14.79 17.02
CA ASP A 583 29.83 -13.79 17.90
C ASP A 583 30.46 -12.39 17.73
N ASP A 584 29.78 -11.39 18.28
CA ASP A 584 30.22 -10.00 18.21
C ASP A 584 31.55 -9.75 18.92
N GLN A 585 31.81 -10.39 20.07
CA GLN A 585 33.01 -10.14 20.86
C GLN A 585 34.26 -10.46 20.04
N HIS A 586 34.32 -11.65 19.43
CA HIS A 586 35.41 -12.02 18.53
C HIS A 586 35.38 -11.20 17.24
N GLY A 587 34.18 -10.84 16.77
CA GLY A 587 34.02 -9.97 15.62
C GLY A 587 34.60 -8.56 15.82
N TYR A 588 34.60 -8.02 17.04
CA TYR A 588 35.19 -6.71 17.34
C TYR A 588 36.72 -6.73 17.27
N GLU A 589 37.32 -7.86 17.61
CA GLU A 589 38.77 -8.05 17.63
C GLU A 589 39.35 -8.32 16.23
N ALA A 590 38.51 -8.71 15.26
CA ALA A 590 38.90 -9.07 13.90
C ALA A 590 38.45 -8.03 12.84
N PRO A 591 39.39 -7.38 12.13
CA PRO A 591 39.05 -6.40 11.10
C PRO A 591 38.61 -7.09 9.79
N PHE A 592 37.31 -7.33 9.65
CA PHE A 592 36.67 -7.95 8.48
C PHE A 592 35.44 -7.15 8.01
N ALA A 593 35.06 -7.29 6.74
CA ALA A 593 33.85 -6.68 6.16
C ALA A 593 32.58 -7.44 6.57
N LYS A 594 31.87 -6.97 7.58
CA LYS A 594 30.65 -7.66 8.06
C LYS A 594 29.41 -7.19 7.29
N PRO A 595 28.56 -8.08 6.73
CA PRO A 595 27.37 -7.68 5.97
C PRO A 595 26.46 -6.68 6.70
N TYR A 596 26.15 -6.94 7.98
CA TYR A 596 25.30 -6.08 8.82
C TYR A 596 25.91 -4.71 9.17
N ILE A 597 27.22 -4.52 8.94
CA ILE A 597 27.95 -3.27 9.18
C ILE A 597 28.08 -2.48 7.89
N ILE A 598 28.63 -3.10 6.85
CA ILE A 598 28.95 -2.38 5.63
C ILE A 598 27.70 -2.04 4.81
N GLY A 599 26.62 -2.82 4.96
CA GLY A 599 25.35 -2.56 4.28
C GLY A 599 24.76 -1.18 4.59
N TYR A 600 25.08 -0.60 5.76
CA TYR A 600 24.69 0.78 6.09
C TYR A 600 25.26 1.83 5.13
N ALA A 601 26.36 1.55 4.42
CA ALA A 601 26.81 2.43 3.34
C ALA A 601 25.74 2.58 2.26
N LEU A 602 25.02 1.50 1.93
CA LEU A 602 23.96 1.52 0.91
C LEU A 602 22.63 2.10 1.43
N ALA A 603 22.53 2.44 2.72
CA ALA A 603 21.32 3.06 3.26
C ALA A 603 21.11 4.46 2.68
N GLY A 604 22.18 5.25 2.51
CA GLY A 604 22.13 6.64 2.04
C GLY A 604 23.17 7.06 1.00
N LEU A 605 24.30 6.35 0.85
CA LEU A 605 25.30 6.71 -0.19
C LEU A 605 24.75 6.64 -1.63
N PRO A 606 23.80 5.76 -2.00
CA PRO A 606 23.19 5.81 -3.32
C PRO A 606 22.54 7.16 -3.65
N ASP A 607 21.85 7.77 -2.69
CA ASP A 607 21.25 9.10 -2.86
C ASP A 607 22.31 10.19 -2.88
N LEU A 608 23.31 10.11 -1.99
CA LEU A 608 24.45 11.03 -2.01
C LEU A 608 25.21 10.99 -3.35
N LEU A 609 25.31 9.81 -3.98
CA LEU A 609 25.95 9.64 -5.29
C LEU A 609 25.17 10.32 -6.42
N ARG A 610 23.84 10.41 -6.32
CA ARG A 610 23.05 11.19 -7.29
C ARG A 610 23.37 12.68 -7.18
N GLU A 611 23.51 13.17 -5.95
CA GLU A 611 23.80 14.58 -5.67
C GLU A 611 25.27 14.97 -5.89
N TYR A 612 26.21 14.05 -5.70
CA TYR A 612 27.65 14.26 -5.90
C TYR A 612 28.24 13.16 -6.79
N PRO A 613 27.90 13.15 -8.10
CA PRO A 613 28.30 12.09 -9.02
C PRO A 613 29.82 11.96 -9.20
N ASP A 614 30.55 13.05 -8.92
CA ASP A 614 32.01 13.16 -9.09
C ASP A 614 32.79 13.12 -7.78
N GLU A 615 32.14 12.90 -6.62
CA GLU A 615 32.86 12.82 -5.33
C GLU A 615 33.81 11.61 -5.34
N PRO A 616 35.12 11.81 -5.08
CA PRO A 616 36.11 10.75 -5.24
C PRO A 616 35.81 9.52 -4.39
N ARG A 617 35.88 8.35 -5.04
CA ARG A 617 35.62 7.00 -4.49
C ARG A 617 34.16 6.70 -4.08
N LEU A 618 33.23 7.66 -4.15
CA LEU A 618 31.84 7.43 -3.71
C LEU A 618 31.15 6.32 -4.49
N ARG A 619 31.22 6.39 -5.82
CA ARG A 619 30.70 5.35 -6.70
C ARG A 619 31.35 3.99 -6.44
N ASP A 620 32.66 3.97 -6.20
CA ASP A 620 33.41 2.73 -6.01
C ASP A 620 33.02 2.03 -4.70
N VAL A 621 32.75 2.78 -3.62
CA VAL A 621 32.20 2.21 -2.37
C VAL A 621 30.80 1.65 -2.56
N VAL A 622 29.90 2.41 -3.21
CA VAL A 622 28.53 1.95 -3.48
C VAL A 622 28.56 0.64 -4.25
N ARG A 623 29.39 0.56 -5.30
CA ARG A 623 29.57 -0.66 -6.11
C ARG A 623 30.19 -1.80 -5.29
N ALA A 624 31.32 -1.56 -4.62
CA ALA A 624 32.05 -2.58 -3.89
C ALA A 624 31.22 -3.21 -2.76
N VAL A 625 30.50 -2.39 -2.00
CA VAL A 625 29.62 -2.87 -0.93
C VAL A 625 28.44 -3.65 -1.49
N ALA A 626 27.80 -3.17 -2.57
CA ALA A 626 26.68 -3.88 -3.20
C ALA A 626 27.12 -5.25 -3.73
N ASP A 627 28.27 -5.31 -4.42
CA ASP A 627 28.82 -6.56 -4.94
C ASP A 627 29.21 -7.50 -3.80
N PHE A 628 29.82 -7.01 -2.72
CA PHE A 628 30.14 -7.81 -1.54
C PHE A 628 28.88 -8.41 -0.90
N LEU A 629 27.83 -7.61 -0.70
CA LEU A 629 26.58 -8.11 -0.11
C LEU A 629 25.94 -9.17 -1.00
N ALA A 630 25.90 -8.95 -2.31
CA ALA A 630 25.34 -9.93 -3.25
C ALA A 630 26.15 -11.23 -3.31
N GLN A 631 27.49 -11.16 -3.19
CA GLN A 631 28.38 -12.33 -3.23
C GLN A 631 28.42 -13.10 -1.90
N SER A 632 28.20 -12.43 -0.77
CA SER A 632 28.27 -13.03 0.57
C SER A 632 26.93 -13.58 1.09
N GLN A 633 25.84 -13.42 0.32
CA GLN A 633 24.53 -13.92 0.69
C GLN A 633 24.50 -15.45 0.71
N ASP A 634 23.83 -16.01 1.72
CA ASP A 634 23.57 -17.45 1.79
C ASP A 634 22.54 -17.86 0.70
N PRO A 635 22.68 -19.04 0.08
CA PRO A 635 21.73 -19.56 -0.91
C PRO A 635 20.26 -19.59 -0.45
N THR A 636 19.98 -19.68 0.85
CA THR A 636 18.63 -19.62 1.41
C THR A 636 18.00 -18.21 1.36
N GLY A 637 18.74 -17.20 0.92
CA GLY A 637 18.27 -15.81 0.79
C GLY A 637 18.63 -14.91 1.98
N GLY A 638 19.27 -15.45 3.01
CA GLY A 638 19.69 -14.71 4.20
C GLY A 638 21.17 -14.31 4.19
N TRP A 639 21.61 -13.59 5.23
CA TRP A 639 23.03 -13.33 5.49
C TRP A 639 23.45 -13.92 6.82
N ARG A 640 24.68 -14.42 6.87
CA ARG A 640 25.23 -15.04 8.07
C ARG A 640 25.79 -14.00 9.05
N TYR A 641 25.50 -14.18 10.33
CA TYR A 641 25.86 -13.26 11.41
C TYR A 641 26.87 -13.88 12.39
N PRO A 642 27.98 -13.17 12.70
CA PRO A 642 28.39 -11.86 12.19
C PRO A 642 29.24 -11.93 10.90
N HIS A 643 29.56 -13.14 10.45
CA HIS A 643 30.48 -13.42 9.33
C HIS A 643 29.78 -14.31 8.27
N PRO A 644 30.08 -14.19 6.95
CA PRO A 644 29.51 -15.01 5.88
C PRO A 644 29.68 -16.53 6.01
N ARG A 645 30.43 -17.01 7.00
CA ARG A 645 30.67 -18.43 7.31
C ARG A 645 30.35 -18.81 8.76
N SER A 646 29.66 -17.94 9.47
CA SER A 646 29.15 -18.20 10.81
C SER A 646 27.96 -19.16 10.78
N SER A 647 27.60 -19.68 11.95
CA SER A 647 26.57 -20.68 12.17
C SER A 647 25.14 -20.13 12.02
N ARG A 648 24.95 -18.81 12.11
CA ARG A 648 23.61 -18.20 12.16
C ARG A 648 23.28 -17.48 10.86
N VAL A 649 22.26 -17.94 10.13
CA VAL A 649 21.67 -17.23 8.98
C VAL A 649 20.48 -16.39 9.46
N LEU A 650 20.53 -15.08 9.23
CA LEU A 650 19.43 -14.15 9.48
C LEU A 650 18.61 -13.99 8.20
N LEU A 651 17.40 -14.59 8.19
CA LEU A 651 16.46 -14.52 7.06
C LEU A 651 15.43 -13.41 7.26
N ASP A 652 15.18 -13.02 8.50
CA ASP A 652 14.38 -11.83 8.82
C ASP A 652 15.12 -10.55 8.40
N GLN A 653 16.29 -10.26 8.98
CA GLN A 653 17.10 -9.07 8.68
C GLN A 653 17.55 -8.98 7.21
N ALA A 654 17.55 -10.09 6.48
CA ALA A 654 17.85 -10.12 5.05
C ALA A 654 17.03 -9.11 4.24
N MET A 655 15.81 -8.78 4.69
CA MET A 655 14.97 -7.79 4.02
C MET A 655 15.58 -6.38 4.02
N GLU A 656 16.29 -5.99 5.08
CA GLU A 656 17.01 -4.70 5.13
C GLU A 656 18.16 -4.66 4.12
N HIS A 657 18.90 -5.75 3.99
CA HIS A 657 19.96 -5.86 2.97
C HIS A 657 19.40 -5.87 1.54
N ALA A 658 18.26 -6.52 1.31
CA ALA A 658 17.59 -6.48 0.01
C ALA A 658 17.12 -5.05 -0.36
N ALA A 659 16.63 -4.26 0.60
CA ALA A 659 16.30 -2.86 0.36
C ALA A 659 17.54 -2.00 0.10
N GLN A 660 18.62 -2.18 0.88
CA GLN A 660 19.92 -1.54 0.64
C GLN A 660 20.46 -1.84 -0.77
N LEU A 661 20.40 -3.10 -1.20
CA LEU A 661 20.74 -3.51 -2.56
C LEU A 661 19.81 -2.88 -3.61
N SER A 662 18.52 -2.76 -3.31
CA SER A 662 17.54 -2.11 -4.20
C SER A 662 17.88 -0.63 -4.42
N ARG A 663 18.28 0.10 -3.37
CA ARG A 663 18.69 1.51 -3.46
C ARG A 663 19.96 1.67 -4.30
N ALA A 664 20.97 0.84 -4.06
CA ALA A 664 22.18 0.81 -4.86
C ALA A 664 21.90 0.46 -6.32
N ALA A 665 21.08 -0.56 -6.57
CA ALA A 665 20.72 -0.98 -7.92
C ALA A 665 20.03 0.14 -8.71
N ARG A 666 19.14 0.94 -8.11
CA ARG A 666 18.53 2.10 -8.79
C ARG A 666 19.59 3.06 -9.35
N VAL A 667 20.50 3.56 -8.51
CA VAL A 667 21.48 4.56 -8.94
C VAL A 667 22.51 3.99 -9.91
N LEU A 668 22.85 2.71 -9.78
CA LEU A 668 23.80 2.04 -10.69
C LEU A 668 23.16 1.77 -12.07
N GLU A 669 21.89 1.39 -12.10
CA GLU A 669 21.10 1.22 -13.33
C GLU A 669 20.90 2.55 -14.06
N ASP A 670 20.57 3.63 -13.34
CA ASP A 670 20.45 4.99 -13.90
C ASP A 670 21.74 5.44 -14.63
N ARG A 671 22.89 4.87 -14.23
CA ARG A 671 24.23 5.13 -14.80
C ARG A 671 24.64 4.11 -15.87
N GLY A 672 23.76 3.18 -16.24
CA GLY A 672 24.03 2.15 -17.24
C GLY A 672 24.95 1.02 -16.76
N GLU A 673 25.15 0.88 -15.45
CA GLU A 673 25.98 -0.18 -14.90
C GLU A 673 25.17 -1.48 -14.69
N PRO A 674 25.80 -2.67 -14.81
CA PRO A 674 25.10 -3.93 -14.61
C PRO A 674 24.66 -4.11 -13.15
N ILE A 675 23.43 -4.62 -12.97
CA ILE A 675 22.81 -4.88 -11.66
C ILE A 675 22.33 -6.33 -11.50
N GLY A 676 22.66 -7.22 -12.45
CA GLY A 676 22.11 -8.58 -12.49
C GLY A 676 22.35 -9.39 -11.22
N ASN A 677 23.58 -9.35 -10.68
CA ASN A 677 23.95 -10.00 -9.42
C ASN A 677 23.18 -9.45 -8.21
N LEU A 678 22.94 -8.14 -8.18
CA LEU A 678 22.18 -7.49 -7.11
C LEU A 678 20.71 -7.93 -7.16
N MET A 679 20.14 -7.94 -8.36
CA MET A 679 18.77 -8.41 -8.60
C MET A 679 18.60 -9.88 -8.22
N ASP A 680 19.59 -10.73 -8.45
CA ASP A 680 19.56 -12.14 -8.04
C ASP A 680 19.59 -12.29 -6.51
N ALA A 681 20.33 -11.42 -5.80
CA ALA A 681 20.36 -11.45 -4.34
C ALA A 681 19.05 -10.96 -3.71
N ILE A 682 18.46 -9.90 -4.28
CA ILE A 682 17.12 -9.42 -3.91
C ILE A 682 16.08 -10.53 -4.14
N GLU A 683 16.14 -11.18 -5.30
CA GLU A 683 15.24 -12.29 -5.66
C GLU A 683 15.28 -13.43 -4.64
N ARG A 684 16.47 -13.89 -4.24
CA ARG A 684 16.60 -14.97 -3.25
C ARG A 684 15.99 -14.61 -1.90
N THR A 685 16.15 -13.36 -1.45
CA THR A 685 15.53 -12.87 -0.21
C THR A 685 14.01 -12.91 -0.30
N LEU A 686 13.46 -12.42 -1.42
CA LEU A 686 12.02 -12.41 -1.67
C LEU A 686 11.47 -13.83 -1.84
N GLN A 687 12.19 -14.73 -2.51
CA GLN A 687 11.83 -16.16 -2.62
C GLN A 687 11.72 -16.81 -1.23
N ALA A 688 12.69 -16.58 -0.34
CA ALA A 688 12.63 -17.11 1.03
C ALA A 688 11.38 -16.61 1.78
N ARG A 689 11.06 -15.32 1.64
CA ARG A 689 9.88 -14.70 2.26
C ARG A 689 8.58 -15.25 1.68
N VAL A 690 8.45 -15.27 0.35
CA VAL A 690 7.24 -15.71 -0.38
C VAL A 690 6.99 -17.20 -0.16
N ASN A 691 7.99 -18.05 -0.32
CA ASN A 691 7.82 -19.50 -0.19
C ASN A 691 7.64 -19.93 1.27
N GLY A 692 8.30 -19.25 2.22
CA GLY A 692 8.03 -19.44 3.65
C GLY A 692 6.57 -19.14 4.00
N TYR A 693 6.05 -18.01 3.50
CA TYR A 693 4.65 -17.62 3.69
C TYR A 693 3.66 -18.54 2.99
N ALA A 694 3.93 -18.90 1.73
CA ALA A 694 3.13 -19.87 0.97
C ALA A 694 2.95 -21.18 1.74
N ARG A 695 4.03 -21.66 2.37
CA ARG A 695 4.05 -22.94 3.08
C ARG A 695 3.37 -22.89 4.44
N THR A 696 3.48 -21.78 5.17
CA THR A 696 3.18 -21.77 6.62
C THR A 696 2.25 -20.65 7.10
N GLY A 697 1.79 -19.78 6.19
CA GLY A 697 0.97 -18.62 6.58
C GLY A 697 1.71 -17.67 7.53
N THR A 698 3.03 -17.76 7.56
CA THR A 698 3.95 -16.95 8.37
C THR A 698 5.32 -16.90 7.71
N ILE A 699 6.24 -16.11 8.24
CA ILE A 699 7.53 -15.83 7.58
C ILE A 699 8.68 -16.66 8.15
N LEU A 700 9.58 -17.08 7.25
CA LEU A 700 10.86 -17.68 7.61
C LEU A 700 11.78 -16.61 8.21
N SER A 701 12.29 -16.85 9.41
CA SER A 701 13.01 -15.83 10.20
C SER A 701 14.49 -16.13 10.41
N GLY A 702 14.88 -17.40 10.47
CA GLY A 702 16.30 -17.74 10.59
C GLY A 702 16.60 -19.21 10.43
N LEU A 703 17.89 -19.51 10.28
CA LEU A 703 18.44 -20.85 10.25
C LEU A 703 19.70 -20.87 11.14
N GLN A 704 19.68 -21.69 12.18
CA GLN A 704 20.81 -21.89 13.08
C GLN A 704 21.62 -23.13 12.67
N GLY A 705 22.93 -23.07 12.89
CA GLY A 705 23.86 -24.12 12.49
C GLY A 705 23.54 -25.48 13.09
N TRP A 706 23.86 -26.54 12.34
CA TRP A 706 23.60 -27.92 12.74
C TRP A 706 24.31 -28.34 14.04
N GLU A 707 25.37 -27.63 14.45
CA GLU A 707 26.13 -27.90 15.67
C GLU A 707 25.31 -27.68 16.94
N PHE A 708 24.28 -26.83 16.87
CA PHE A 708 23.40 -26.55 18.00
C PHE A 708 22.30 -27.60 18.19
N ASN A 709 22.26 -28.63 17.34
CA ASN A 709 21.39 -29.77 17.59
C ASN A 709 21.84 -30.54 18.84
N PRO A 710 20.89 -31.01 19.68
CA PRO A 710 21.21 -31.76 20.88
C PRO A 710 22.18 -32.92 20.62
N GLY A 711 23.28 -32.97 21.38
CA GLY A 711 24.27 -34.05 21.32
C GLY A 711 25.43 -33.87 20.32
N GLN A 712 25.44 -32.81 19.51
CA GLN A 712 26.55 -32.51 18.58
C GLN A 712 27.70 -31.73 19.25
N LEU A 713 27.38 -30.72 20.07
CA LEU A 713 28.34 -30.05 20.94
C LEU A 713 28.35 -30.72 22.32
N LYS A 714 29.54 -31.05 22.84
CA LYS A 714 29.71 -31.57 24.20
C LYS A 714 29.52 -30.44 25.22
N GLU A 715 29.03 -30.77 26.41
CA GLU A 715 28.87 -29.80 27.50
C GLU A 715 30.20 -29.07 27.80
N GLY A 716 30.17 -27.74 27.79
CA GLY A 716 31.35 -26.88 27.98
C GLY A 716 32.21 -26.62 26.74
N GLN A 717 31.91 -27.26 25.59
CA GLN A 717 32.60 -27.01 24.32
C GLN A 717 31.98 -25.83 23.56
N THR A 718 32.81 -25.01 22.93
CA THR A 718 32.39 -23.90 22.06
C THR A 718 32.72 -24.18 20.60
N LEU A 719 32.13 -23.42 19.67
CA LEU A 719 32.47 -23.53 18.25
C LEU A 719 33.94 -23.16 17.96
N TYR A 720 34.55 -22.33 18.79
CA TYR A 720 35.97 -21.95 18.69
C TYR A 720 36.94 -23.09 19.06
N ASP A 721 36.44 -24.14 19.72
CA ASP A 721 37.20 -25.37 19.96
C ASP A 721 37.19 -26.29 18.74
N LEU A 722 36.14 -26.20 17.91
CA LEU A 722 35.97 -27.02 16.70
C LEU A 722 36.61 -26.37 15.47
N TYR A 723 36.51 -25.05 15.34
CA TYR A 723 36.90 -24.31 14.15
C TYR A 723 37.92 -23.24 14.49
N LYS A 724 39.07 -23.26 13.81
CA LYS A 724 40.07 -22.18 13.91
C LYS A 724 39.93 -21.21 12.75
N LYS A 725 39.55 -21.71 11.58
CA LYS A 725 39.31 -20.93 10.36
C LYS A 725 37.89 -21.15 9.84
N PRO A 726 37.31 -20.16 9.13
CA PRO A 726 36.02 -20.31 8.46
C PRO A 726 35.90 -21.48 7.47
N ALA A 727 37.01 -22.00 6.94
CA ALA A 727 37.02 -23.14 6.03
C ALA A 727 36.89 -24.50 6.74
N ASP A 728 37.07 -24.55 8.06
CA ASP A 728 36.99 -25.79 8.84
C ASP A 728 35.53 -26.27 9.04
N ARG A 729 34.57 -25.37 8.82
CA ARG A 729 33.14 -25.61 9.04
C ARG A 729 32.43 -26.03 7.76
N ASP A 730 31.66 -27.11 7.83
CA ASP A 730 30.74 -27.52 6.77
C ASP A 730 29.38 -26.83 6.94
N LEU A 731 29.16 -25.78 6.14
CA LEU A 731 27.94 -24.97 6.14
C LEU A 731 26.77 -25.67 5.43
N ALA A 732 27.03 -26.65 4.55
CA ALA A 732 25.98 -27.27 3.74
C ALA A 732 25.02 -28.11 4.58
N ARG A 733 25.51 -28.65 5.70
CA ARG A 733 24.71 -29.39 6.69
C ARG A 733 23.67 -28.51 7.38
N ASP A 734 23.83 -27.19 7.39
CA ASP A 734 22.82 -26.29 7.96
C ASP A 734 21.45 -26.47 7.28
N TYR A 735 21.44 -26.72 5.97
CA TYR A 735 20.20 -26.83 5.20
C TYR A 735 19.42 -28.10 5.55
N SER A 736 20.11 -29.22 5.76
CA SER A 736 19.49 -30.52 6.08
C SER A 736 19.29 -30.75 7.57
N GLU A 737 20.13 -30.16 8.43
CA GLU A 737 20.18 -30.46 9.86
C GLU A 737 19.97 -29.23 10.76
N GLY A 738 20.25 -28.02 10.30
CA GLY A 738 20.19 -26.80 11.11
C GLY A 738 18.79 -26.43 11.61
N ALA A 739 18.68 -25.77 12.77
CA ALA A 739 17.38 -25.45 13.36
C ALA A 739 16.70 -24.27 12.65
N VAL A 740 15.46 -24.47 12.20
CA VAL A 740 14.67 -23.48 11.46
C VAL A 740 13.83 -22.65 12.42
N SER A 741 13.83 -21.33 12.24
CA SER A 741 12.98 -20.39 12.98
C SER A 741 11.93 -19.76 12.06
N MET A 742 10.70 -19.68 12.55
CA MET A 742 9.53 -19.15 11.84
C MET A 742 8.76 -18.14 12.71
N GLY A 743 7.96 -17.29 12.07
CA GLY A 743 6.90 -16.51 12.71
C GLY A 743 7.31 -15.42 13.69
N GLY A 744 8.61 -15.15 13.79
CA GLY A 744 9.15 -13.97 14.45
C GLY A 744 9.96 -13.10 13.49
N SER A 745 10.05 -11.80 13.73
CA SER A 745 10.95 -10.92 12.98
C SER A 745 11.24 -9.67 13.78
N ALA A 746 12.48 -9.20 13.79
CA ALA A 746 12.76 -7.83 14.18
C ALA A 746 12.14 -6.84 13.17
N PRO A 747 11.93 -5.55 13.52
CA PRO A 747 11.33 -4.57 12.62
C PRO A 747 12.06 -4.45 11.27
N GLU A 748 13.40 -4.55 11.24
CA GLU A 748 14.20 -4.54 10.01
C GLU A 748 13.81 -5.65 9.01
N GLY A 749 13.25 -6.76 9.48
CA GLY A 749 12.79 -7.84 8.61
C GLY A 749 11.41 -7.64 8.00
N LEU A 750 10.68 -6.61 8.45
CA LEU A 750 9.30 -6.33 8.04
C LEU A 750 9.17 -5.04 7.25
N VAL A 751 9.70 -3.93 7.78
CA VAL A 751 9.39 -2.58 7.27
C VAL A 751 9.88 -2.33 5.85
N TYR A 752 10.91 -3.05 5.41
CA TYR A 752 11.53 -2.87 4.10
C TYR A 752 10.96 -3.80 3.02
N PHE A 753 10.01 -4.68 3.37
CA PHE A 753 9.43 -5.63 2.43
C PHE A 753 8.74 -4.92 1.26
N MET A 754 7.96 -3.88 1.55
CA MET A 754 7.20 -3.13 0.54
C MET A 754 8.12 -2.44 -0.47
N GLU A 755 9.13 -1.71 0.02
CA GLU A 755 10.13 -1.05 -0.83
C GLU A 755 10.83 -2.06 -1.76
N THR A 756 11.19 -3.23 -1.21
CA THR A 756 11.93 -4.28 -1.92
C THR A 756 11.09 -4.98 -2.97
N ILE A 757 9.86 -5.39 -2.64
CA ILE A 757 8.97 -6.10 -3.56
C ILE A 757 8.53 -5.18 -4.71
N ASP A 758 8.22 -3.92 -4.42
CA ASP A 758 7.84 -2.94 -5.44
C ASP A 758 9.01 -2.67 -6.41
N PHE A 759 10.23 -2.53 -5.87
CA PHE A 759 11.43 -2.38 -6.69
C PHE A 759 11.68 -3.59 -7.61
N TYR A 760 11.50 -4.81 -7.07
CA TYR A 760 11.69 -6.05 -7.81
C TYR A 760 10.65 -6.22 -8.92
N LEU A 761 9.36 -6.05 -8.60
CA LEU A 761 8.26 -6.26 -9.54
C LEU A 761 8.24 -5.25 -10.69
N ALA A 762 8.87 -4.08 -10.51
CA ALA A 762 9.09 -3.12 -11.59
C ALA A 762 10.14 -3.60 -12.63
N ARG A 763 10.93 -4.63 -12.33
CA ARG A 763 12.09 -5.07 -13.14
C ARG A 763 12.07 -6.54 -13.53
N ARG A 764 11.44 -7.40 -12.75
CA ARG A 764 11.37 -8.84 -12.97
C ARG A 764 9.95 -9.38 -12.78
N PRO A 765 9.57 -10.43 -13.53
CA PRO A 765 8.23 -10.96 -13.44
C PRO A 765 8.04 -11.72 -12.11
N ALA A 766 6.84 -11.63 -11.54
CA ALA A 766 6.55 -12.10 -10.19
C ALA A 766 6.60 -13.64 -10.04
N ASP A 767 6.39 -14.39 -11.13
CA ASP A 767 6.38 -15.87 -11.14
C ASP A 767 7.69 -16.47 -10.65
N ARG A 768 8.80 -15.75 -10.84
CA ARG A 768 10.13 -16.16 -10.34
C ARG A 768 10.22 -16.23 -8.82
N LEU A 769 9.37 -15.49 -8.10
CA LEU A 769 9.39 -15.47 -6.63
C LEU A 769 8.83 -16.76 -6.01
N PHE A 770 8.14 -17.59 -6.79
CA PHE A 770 7.58 -18.87 -6.35
C PHE A 770 8.53 -20.04 -6.58
N TRP A 771 9.77 -19.78 -7.02
CA TRP A 771 10.77 -20.81 -7.26
C TRP A 771 11.67 -20.99 -6.04
N ASN A 772 12.11 -22.23 -5.82
CA ASN A 772 13.07 -22.58 -4.76
C ASN A 772 14.33 -23.17 -5.40
N ASN A 773 15.50 -22.69 -4.96
CA ASN A 773 16.76 -23.40 -5.20
C ASN A 773 16.90 -24.60 -4.25
N ALA A 774 17.86 -25.48 -4.50
CA ALA A 774 18.00 -26.71 -3.71
C ALA A 774 18.22 -26.47 -2.19
N PRO A 775 19.07 -25.52 -1.74
CA PRO A 775 19.20 -25.21 -0.32
C PRO A 775 17.92 -24.69 0.34
N LEU A 776 17.22 -23.74 -0.28
CA LEU A 776 15.96 -23.21 0.25
C LEU A 776 14.87 -24.30 0.27
N GLY A 777 14.78 -25.10 -0.79
CA GLY A 777 13.88 -26.25 -0.86
C GLY A 777 14.11 -27.25 0.28
N ALA A 778 15.36 -27.62 0.53
CA ALA A 778 15.73 -28.54 1.62
C ALA A 778 15.35 -27.99 3.01
N VAL A 779 15.49 -26.68 3.24
CA VAL A 779 15.03 -26.04 4.48
C VAL A 779 13.50 -26.06 4.58
N LEU A 780 12.79 -25.68 3.52
CA LEU A 780 11.34 -25.63 3.51
C LEU A 780 10.70 -27.02 3.70
N ASP A 781 11.26 -28.06 3.09
CA ASP A 781 10.74 -29.44 3.17
C ASP A 781 10.74 -30.01 4.59
N ARG A 782 11.56 -29.45 5.48
CA ARG A 782 11.65 -29.83 6.90
C ARG A 782 10.58 -29.14 7.77
N ILE A 783 9.81 -28.21 7.22
CA ILE A 783 8.80 -27.42 7.94
C ILE A 783 7.41 -27.98 7.61
N GLU A 784 6.56 -28.14 8.62
CA GLU A 784 5.19 -28.61 8.43
C GLU A 784 4.32 -27.57 7.69
N ALA A 785 3.57 -28.00 6.68
CA ALA A 785 2.78 -27.10 5.83
C ALA A 785 1.47 -26.66 6.50
N HIS A 786 1.32 -25.35 6.65
CA HIS A 786 0.17 -24.67 7.25
C HIS A 786 -0.17 -23.41 6.43
N PRO A 787 -0.65 -23.53 5.18
CA PRO A 787 -0.80 -22.38 4.28
C PRO A 787 -1.79 -21.32 4.84
N PRO A 788 -1.73 -20.06 4.36
CA PRO A 788 -2.66 -19.00 4.78
C PRO A 788 -4.12 -19.40 4.56
N GLU A 789 -5.03 -18.93 5.43
CA GLU A 789 -6.47 -19.14 5.26
C GLU A 789 -6.96 -18.66 3.88
N GLY A 790 -7.80 -19.45 3.22
CA GLY A 790 -8.29 -19.16 1.86
C GLY A 790 -7.32 -19.51 0.73
N TRP A 791 -6.09 -19.94 1.03
CA TRP A 791 -5.17 -20.49 0.04
C TRP A 791 -5.43 -22.00 -0.15
N PRO A 792 -5.46 -22.52 -1.39
CA PRO A 792 -5.66 -23.95 -1.59
C PRO A 792 -4.56 -24.73 -0.87
N PRO A 793 -4.90 -25.80 -0.13
CA PRO A 793 -3.88 -26.68 0.44
C PRO A 793 -2.96 -27.18 -0.68
N ALA A 794 -1.69 -27.41 -0.36
CA ALA A 794 -0.83 -28.17 -1.26
C ALA A 794 -1.58 -29.45 -1.65
N PRO A 795 -1.54 -29.88 -2.93
CA PRO A 795 -2.19 -31.12 -3.33
C PRO A 795 -1.74 -32.23 -2.38
N PRO A 796 -2.68 -33.09 -1.93
CA PRO A 796 -2.36 -34.11 -0.93
C PRO A 796 -1.14 -34.92 -1.35
N ALA A 797 -0.34 -35.35 -0.37
CA ALA A 797 0.84 -36.21 -0.57
C ALA A 797 0.50 -37.63 -1.09
N ASP A 798 -0.75 -37.83 -1.52
CA ASP A 798 -1.15 -39.00 -2.28
C ASP A 798 -0.27 -39.14 -3.52
N PRO A 799 0.06 -40.36 -3.96
CA PRO A 799 0.73 -40.55 -5.23
C PRO A 799 -0.08 -39.81 -6.31
N PRO A 800 0.59 -39.05 -7.21
CA PRO A 800 -0.10 -38.25 -8.20
C PRO A 800 -1.14 -39.10 -8.91
N ALA A 801 -2.33 -38.54 -9.14
CA ALA A 801 -3.35 -39.18 -9.96
C ALA A 801 -2.66 -39.82 -11.18
N ALA A 802 -2.89 -41.11 -11.43
CA ALA A 802 -2.11 -41.91 -12.37
C ALA A 802 -2.10 -41.37 -13.82
N PHE A 803 -2.89 -40.34 -14.10
CA PHE A 803 -3.04 -39.67 -15.38
C PHE A 803 -3.40 -38.18 -15.17
N GLY A 804 -2.81 -37.28 -15.96
CA GLY A 804 -3.12 -35.83 -15.94
C GLY A 804 -4.33 -35.41 -16.78
N VAL A 805 -4.90 -36.33 -17.56
CA VAL A 805 -6.03 -36.13 -18.48
C VAL A 805 -7.02 -37.28 -18.34
N ARG A 806 -8.33 -36.99 -18.31
CA ARG A 806 -9.43 -37.96 -18.25
C ARG A 806 -10.54 -37.53 -19.19
N MET A 807 -10.94 -38.42 -20.11
CA MET A 807 -11.97 -38.14 -21.12
C MET A 807 -11.69 -36.83 -21.89
N ASP A 808 -10.47 -36.72 -22.42
CA ASP A 808 -9.95 -35.54 -23.16
C ASP A 808 -9.94 -34.21 -22.39
N LEU A 809 -10.25 -34.23 -21.09
CA LEU A 809 -10.25 -33.07 -20.20
C LEU A 809 -9.11 -33.16 -19.16
N PRO A 810 -8.50 -32.04 -18.76
CA PRO A 810 -7.52 -32.06 -17.69
C PRO A 810 -8.10 -32.59 -16.38
N ALA A 811 -7.34 -33.38 -15.63
CA ALA A 811 -7.79 -33.93 -14.35
C ALA A 811 -8.17 -32.83 -13.33
N PHE A 812 -7.62 -31.62 -13.48
CA PHE A 812 -7.93 -30.44 -12.66
C PHE A 812 -9.14 -29.62 -13.12
N ARG A 813 -9.88 -30.06 -14.16
CA ARG A 813 -11.01 -29.29 -14.74
C ARG A 813 -11.97 -28.77 -13.68
N ASP A 814 -12.47 -29.63 -12.79
CA ASP A 814 -13.48 -29.25 -11.80
C ASP A 814 -12.96 -28.17 -10.86
N ALA A 815 -11.77 -28.37 -10.30
CA ALA A 815 -11.09 -27.37 -9.48
C ALA A 815 -10.87 -26.06 -10.24
N GLN A 816 -10.58 -26.11 -11.54
CA GLN A 816 -10.42 -24.90 -12.34
C GLN A 816 -11.75 -24.19 -12.58
N LEU A 817 -12.83 -24.92 -12.88
CA LEU A 817 -14.17 -24.34 -13.06
C LEU A 817 -14.67 -23.69 -11.76
N GLU A 818 -14.38 -24.28 -10.59
CA GLU A 818 -14.71 -23.70 -9.29
C GLU A 818 -13.93 -22.40 -9.00
N ARG A 819 -12.72 -22.25 -9.54
CA ARG A 819 -11.91 -21.02 -9.41
C ARG A 819 -12.33 -19.89 -10.33
N LEU A 820 -13.13 -20.17 -11.37
CA LEU A 820 -13.62 -19.13 -12.28
C LEU A 820 -14.74 -18.33 -11.61
N SER A 821 -14.36 -17.25 -10.94
CA SER A 821 -15.29 -16.36 -10.22
C SER A 821 -15.89 -15.25 -11.10
N PHE A 822 -15.38 -15.05 -12.32
CA PHE A 822 -15.79 -13.99 -13.25
C PHE A 822 -15.91 -12.61 -12.57
N PRO A 823 -14.80 -12.04 -12.05
CA PRO A 823 -14.82 -10.82 -11.24
C PRO A 823 -15.41 -9.60 -11.98
N LEU A 824 -15.39 -9.59 -13.32
CA LEU A 824 -15.99 -8.53 -14.13
C LEU A 824 -17.40 -8.86 -14.62
N ALA A 825 -18.04 -9.93 -14.15
CA ALA A 825 -19.48 -10.10 -14.33
C ALA A 825 -20.22 -8.92 -13.70
N TRP A 826 -21.32 -8.46 -14.31
CA TRP A 826 -22.03 -7.23 -13.89
C TRP A 826 -22.32 -7.19 -12.38
N LYS A 827 -22.83 -8.27 -11.82
CA LYS A 827 -23.14 -8.39 -10.38
C LYS A 827 -21.90 -8.47 -9.48
N ASN A 828 -20.76 -8.95 -10.00
CA ASN A 828 -19.56 -9.20 -9.20
C ASN A 828 -18.63 -7.99 -9.16
N ALA A 829 -18.68 -7.13 -10.18
CA ALA A 829 -17.72 -6.03 -10.35
C ALA A 829 -17.88 -4.90 -9.32
N GLY A 830 -19.07 -4.68 -8.76
CA GLY A 830 -19.34 -3.59 -7.82
C GLY A 830 -19.17 -2.18 -8.40
N LEU A 831 -19.11 -2.04 -9.73
CA LEU A 831 -18.92 -0.78 -10.45
C LEU A 831 -20.26 -0.20 -10.93
N PRO A 832 -20.38 1.14 -11.07
CA PRO A 832 -21.47 1.75 -11.83
C PRO A 832 -21.52 1.23 -13.27
N PHE A 833 -22.72 1.08 -13.85
CA PHE A 833 -22.91 0.39 -15.15
C PHE A 833 -22.05 0.94 -16.30
N ALA A 834 -21.95 2.27 -16.44
CA ALA A 834 -21.16 2.88 -17.49
C ALA A 834 -19.67 2.51 -17.39
N LEU A 835 -19.12 2.58 -16.18
CA LEU A 835 -17.73 2.22 -15.88
C LEU A 835 -17.50 0.71 -16.02
N TRP A 836 -18.46 -0.11 -15.56
CA TRP A 836 -18.41 -1.55 -15.76
C TRP A 836 -18.34 -1.91 -17.25
N ARG A 837 -19.23 -1.35 -18.07
CA ARG A 837 -19.31 -1.66 -19.50
C ARG A 837 -18.03 -1.27 -20.23
N GLU A 838 -17.50 -0.09 -19.94
CA GLU A 838 -16.21 0.38 -20.48
C GLU A 838 -15.09 -0.59 -20.09
N ARG A 839 -14.97 -0.91 -18.79
CA ARG A 839 -13.93 -1.81 -18.30
C ARG A 839 -14.03 -3.22 -18.86
N ALA A 840 -15.24 -3.78 -18.92
CA ALA A 840 -15.49 -5.10 -19.48
C ALA A 840 -15.16 -5.15 -20.98
N ARG A 841 -15.49 -4.08 -21.73
CA ARG A 841 -15.15 -3.94 -23.15
C ARG A 841 -13.63 -3.85 -23.36
N GLU A 842 -12.92 -3.07 -22.55
CA GLU A 842 -11.45 -2.99 -22.61
C GLU A 842 -10.78 -4.34 -22.38
N VAL A 843 -11.22 -5.06 -21.33
CA VAL A 843 -10.68 -6.39 -21.03
C VAL A 843 -10.97 -7.34 -22.18
N TYR A 844 -12.19 -7.34 -22.71
CA TYR A 844 -12.54 -8.15 -23.87
C TYR A 844 -11.63 -7.84 -25.08
N GLN A 845 -11.43 -6.55 -25.40
CA GLN A 845 -10.53 -6.12 -26.47
C GLN A 845 -9.08 -6.55 -26.25
N SER A 846 -8.55 -6.47 -25.03
CA SER A 846 -7.16 -6.86 -24.73
C SER A 846 -6.87 -8.33 -24.99
N HIS A 847 -7.89 -9.20 -24.94
CA HIS A 847 -7.76 -10.63 -25.21
C HIS A 847 -7.89 -11.01 -26.69
N LEU A 848 -8.22 -10.06 -27.58
CA LEU A 848 -8.28 -10.30 -29.04
C LEU A 848 -6.88 -10.46 -29.68
N GLY A 849 -5.83 -10.02 -28.98
CA GLY A 849 -4.49 -9.90 -29.54
C GLY A 849 -4.33 -8.65 -30.42
N PRO A 850 -3.14 -8.46 -31.03
CA PRO A 850 -2.84 -7.26 -31.80
C PRO A 850 -3.81 -7.08 -32.97
N ARG A 851 -4.29 -5.85 -33.14
CA ARG A 851 -5.11 -5.46 -34.28
C ARG A 851 -4.30 -5.61 -35.57
N PRO A 852 -4.83 -6.27 -36.62
CA PRO A 852 -4.17 -6.32 -37.92
C PRO A 852 -3.92 -4.91 -38.50
N PRO A 853 -2.79 -4.67 -39.19
CA PRO A 853 -2.47 -3.38 -39.77
C PRO A 853 -3.56 -2.91 -40.73
N LEU A 854 -3.98 -1.65 -40.60
CA LEU A 854 -5.05 -1.09 -41.42
C LEU A 854 -4.59 -0.81 -42.86
N ALA A 855 -5.49 -1.05 -43.81
CA ALA A 855 -5.34 -0.63 -45.21
C ALA A 855 -6.67 -0.06 -45.74
N PRO A 856 -6.65 0.86 -46.72
CA PRO A 856 -7.85 1.27 -47.42
C PRO A 856 -8.56 0.05 -48.01
N PHE A 857 -9.90 0.01 -47.94
CA PHE A 857 -10.70 -1.14 -48.39
C PHE A 857 -10.44 -1.49 -49.87
N ALA A 858 -10.15 -0.49 -50.71
CA ALA A 858 -9.76 -0.67 -52.11
C ALA A 858 -10.68 -1.67 -52.84
N ILE A 859 -11.97 -1.35 -52.89
CA ILE A 859 -13.01 -2.23 -53.43
C ILE A 859 -12.77 -2.47 -54.93
N ASN A 860 -12.81 -3.73 -55.35
CA ASN A 860 -12.87 -4.12 -56.76
C ASN A 860 -14.12 -4.96 -57.00
N ILE A 861 -15.00 -4.55 -57.93
CA ILE A 861 -16.21 -5.31 -58.27
C ILE A 861 -15.83 -6.35 -59.32
N LEU A 862 -15.97 -7.62 -58.95
CA LEU A 862 -15.63 -8.78 -59.80
C LEU A 862 -16.80 -9.21 -60.68
N ALA A 863 -18.02 -9.18 -60.15
CA ALA A 863 -19.22 -9.53 -60.88
C ALA A 863 -20.44 -8.78 -60.34
N ARG A 864 -21.46 -8.61 -61.18
CA ARG A 864 -22.76 -8.03 -60.85
C ARG A 864 -23.89 -8.91 -61.37
N GLU A 865 -24.96 -9.05 -60.60
CA GLU A 865 -26.20 -9.72 -61.01
C GLU A 865 -27.39 -8.86 -60.57
N ASP A 866 -28.24 -8.47 -61.51
CA ASP A 866 -29.50 -7.79 -61.19
C ASP A 866 -30.53 -8.82 -60.68
N ARG A 867 -30.99 -8.68 -59.43
CA ARG A 867 -31.99 -9.55 -58.79
C ARG A 867 -33.35 -8.89 -58.66
N GLY A 868 -33.66 -7.93 -59.52
CA GLY A 868 -34.93 -7.22 -59.56
C GLY A 868 -34.94 -6.05 -58.58
N ALA A 869 -35.22 -6.32 -57.29
CA ALA A 869 -35.35 -5.28 -56.25
C ALA A 869 -34.00 -4.72 -55.76
N TYR A 870 -32.90 -5.45 -55.98
CA TYR A 870 -31.54 -5.10 -55.56
C TYR A 870 -30.52 -5.61 -56.58
N GLU A 871 -29.32 -5.03 -56.55
CA GLU A 871 -28.15 -5.50 -57.30
C GLU A 871 -27.25 -6.32 -56.37
N ALA A 872 -26.86 -7.53 -56.78
CA ALA A 872 -25.84 -8.32 -56.10
C ALA A 872 -24.45 -8.03 -56.69
N ARG A 873 -23.48 -7.70 -55.85
CA ARG A 873 -22.10 -7.43 -56.24
C ARG A 873 -21.17 -8.44 -55.58
N LYS A 874 -20.32 -9.10 -56.37
CA LYS A 874 -19.20 -9.90 -55.87
C LYS A 874 -17.99 -8.99 -55.85
N ILE A 875 -17.40 -8.76 -54.68
CA ILE A 875 -16.34 -7.76 -54.49
C ILE A 875 -15.09 -8.39 -53.90
N ALA A 876 -13.92 -7.85 -54.28
CA ALA A 876 -12.67 -8.05 -53.56
C ALA A 876 -12.32 -6.79 -52.78
N MET A 877 -11.94 -6.92 -51.51
CA MET A 877 -11.59 -5.79 -50.65
C MET A 877 -10.52 -6.15 -49.61
N ASN A 878 -9.75 -5.17 -49.16
CA ASN A 878 -8.79 -5.34 -48.08
C ASN A 878 -9.52 -5.26 -46.74
N LEU A 879 -9.35 -6.28 -45.88
CA LEU A 879 -9.70 -6.16 -44.46
C LEU A 879 -8.52 -5.54 -43.71
N SER A 880 -7.33 -6.10 -43.89
CA SER A 880 -6.08 -5.56 -43.35
C SER A 880 -5.05 -5.38 -44.47
N ALA A 881 -3.89 -4.80 -44.14
CA ALA A 881 -2.74 -4.78 -45.04
C ALA A 881 -2.23 -6.19 -45.38
N ASP A 882 -2.54 -7.19 -44.54
CA ASP A 882 -2.14 -8.59 -44.74
C ASP A 882 -3.14 -9.40 -45.55
N THR A 883 -4.39 -8.94 -45.66
CA THR A 883 -5.48 -9.80 -46.15
C THR A 883 -6.48 -9.06 -47.00
N ARG A 884 -6.61 -9.55 -48.23
CA ARG A 884 -7.66 -9.21 -49.18
C ARG A 884 -8.64 -10.37 -49.29
N VAL A 885 -9.94 -10.09 -49.19
CA VAL A 885 -11.01 -11.09 -49.16
C VAL A 885 -12.02 -10.88 -50.28
N ILE A 886 -12.76 -11.93 -50.61
CA ILE A 886 -13.93 -11.88 -51.49
C ILE A 886 -15.20 -11.87 -50.65
N GLY A 887 -16.12 -10.96 -50.95
CA GLY A 887 -17.42 -10.84 -50.29
C GLY A 887 -18.56 -10.66 -51.28
N TYR A 888 -19.78 -10.87 -50.81
CA TYR A 888 -20.99 -10.45 -51.51
C TYR A 888 -21.57 -9.21 -50.84
N LEU A 889 -21.90 -8.21 -51.66
CA LEU A 889 -22.55 -6.96 -51.26
C LEU A 889 -23.86 -6.81 -52.04
N LEU A 890 -24.99 -6.89 -51.37
CA LEU A 890 -26.31 -6.67 -51.94
C LEU A 890 -26.73 -5.23 -51.69
N VAL A 891 -27.12 -4.51 -52.74
CA VAL A 891 -27.49 -3.08 -52.67
C VAL A 891 -28.91 -2.88 -53.23
N PRO A 892 -29.89 -2.45 -52.41
CA PRO A 892 -31.24 -2.15 -52.87
C PRO A 892 -31.27 -1.09 -53.97
N LYS A 893 -32.23 -1.20 -54.90
CA LYS A 893 -32.49 -0.14 -55.88
C LYS A 893 -33.37 0.95 -55.27
N GLY A 894 -33.00 2.21 -55.44
CA GLY A 894 -33.78 3.34 -54.94
C GLY A 894 -32.90 4.52 -54.52
N LYS A 895 -33.52 5.50 -53.84
CA LYS A 895 -32.78 6.60 -53.20
C LYS A 895 -32.39 6.14 -51.78
N GLY A 896 -31.13 5.74 -51.60
CA GLY A 896 -30.54 5.53 -50.27
C GLY A 896 -30.31 6.86 -49.52
N PRO A 897 -29.54 6.87 -48.42
CA PRO A 897 -28.85 5.71 -47.82
C PRO A 897 -29.81 4.73 -47.14
N PHE A 898 -29.46 3.44 -47.19
CA PHE A 898 -30.25 2.33 -46.66
C PHE A 898 -29.69 1.85 -45.32
N PRO A 899 -30.50 1.23 -44.44
CA PRO A 899 -29.93 0.46 -43.35
C PRO A 899 -29.10 -0.71 -43.89
N ALA A 900 -28.19 -1.24 -43.08
CA ALA A 900 -27.33 -2.33 -43.48
C ALA A 900 -27.31 -3.49 -42.48
N ILE A 901 -27.16 -4.72 -42.98
CA ILE A 901 -26.94 -5.91 -42.16
C ILE A 901 -25.61 -6.56 -42.55
N LEU A 902 -24.75 -6.73 -41.56
CA LEU A 902 -23.61 -7.64 -41.67
C LEU A 902 -24.08 -9.07 -41.42
N GLY A 903 -24.04 -9.89 -42.46
CA GLY A 903 -24.42 -11.30 -42.42
C GLY A 903 -23.26 -12.20 -42.03
N LEU A 904 -23.39 -12.90 -40.90
CA LEU A 904 -22.33 -13.71 -40.30
C LEU A 904 -22.70 -15.20 -40.40
N HIS A 905 -21.95 -15.95 -41.21
CA HIS A 905 -22.24 -17.36 -41.49
C HIS A 905 -21.90 -18.31 -40.33
N ASP A 906 -22.57 -19.47 -40.29
CA ASP A 906 -22.32 -20.54 -39.33
C ASP A 906 -21.00 -21.29 -39.60
N HIS A 907 -20.57 -22.06 -38.59
CA HIS A 907 -19.45 -22.99 -38.71
C HIS A 907 -19.85 -24.26 -39.47
N GLY A 908 -20.88 -24.96 -38.99
CA GLY A 908 -21.55 -26.09 -39.67
C GLY A 908 -20.70 -27.32 -39.95
N ALA A 909 -19.47 -27.40 -39.43
CA ALA A 909 -18.43 -28.32 -39.91
C ALA A 909 -18.27 -28.37 -41.45
N HIS A 910 -18.75 -27.33 -42.16
CA HIS A 910 -18.87 -27.31 -43.62
C HIS A 910 -18.11 -26.13 -44.18
N PHE A 911 -16.90 -26.38 -44.72
CA PHE A 911 -15.88 -25.35 -44.98
C PHE A 911 -15.72 -24.97 -46.46
N SER A 912 -16.29 -25.73 -47.39
CA SER A 912 -16.26 -25.44 -48.84
C SER A 912 -16.94 -24.11 -49.18
N ILE A 913 -17.86 -23.66 -48.33
CA ILE A 913 -18.65 -22.46 -48.47
C ILE A 913 -18.69 -21.67 -47.16
N GLY A 914 -18.80 -20.34 -47.23
CA GLY A 914 -18.92 -19.48 -46.04
C GLY A 914 -20.01 -18.42 -46.25
N LYS A 915 -19.64 -17.30 -46.87
CA LYS A 915 -20.58 -16.23 -47.28
C LYS A 915 -21.72 -16.74 -48.18
N GLU A 916 -21.50 -17.83 -48.92
CA GLU A 916 -22.53 -18.48 -49.74
C GLU A 916 -23.65 -19.10 -48.91
N LYS A 917 -23.44 -19.35 -47.60
CA LYS A 917 -24.50 -19.81 -46.69
C LYS A 917 -25.49 -18.69 -46.35
N VAL A 918 -25.12 -17.43 -46.58
CA VAL A 918 -25.88 -16.23 -46.21
C VAL A 918 -26.53 -15.60 -47.44
N ILE A 919 -25.78 -15.47 -48.53
CA ILE A 919 -26.20 -14.84 -49.79
C ILE A 919 -26.10 -15.87 -50.91
N ARG A 920 -27.15 -15.98 -51.73
CA ARG A 920 -27.20 -16.89 -52.89
C ARG A 920 -26.00 -16.62 -53.79
N PRO A 921 -25.13 -17.61 -54.05
CA PRO A 921 -23.96 -17.40 -54.87
C PRO A 921 -24.30 -17.14 -56.34
N PHE A 922 -23.41 -16.43 -57.02
CA PHE A 922 -23.43 -16.20 -58.46
C PHE A 922 -21.99 -16.04 -58.96
N ASP A 923 -21.75 -16.29 -60.24
CA ASP A 923 -20.39 -16.32 -60.80
C ASP A 923 -19.48 -17.32 -60.03
N VAL A 924 -19.98 -18.54 -59.82
CA VAL A 924 -19.26 -19.66 -59.18
C VAL A 924 -19.52 -20.95 -59.96
N SER A 925 -18.78 -22.02 -59.65
CA SER A 925 -19.05 -23.34 -60.22
C SER A 925 -20.44 -23.85 -59.82
N GLU A 926 -21.05 -24.67 -60.68
CA GLU A 926 -22.33 -25.33 -60.41
C GLU A 926 -22.26 -26.18 -59.13
N GLU A 927 -21.12 -26.82 -58.88
CA GLU A 927 -20.84 -27.55 -57.63
C GLU A 927 -21.00 -26.67 -56.39
N ARG A 928 -20.38 -25.48 -56.37
CA ARG A 928 -20.45 -24.57 -55.21
C ARG A 928 -21.84 -23.96 -55.03
N LEU A 929 -22.56 -23.72 -56.13
CA LEU A 929 -23.96 -23.29 -56.07
C LEU A 929 -24.85 -24.37 -55.46
N ASN A 930 -24.73 -25.61 -55.93
CA ASN A 930 -25.52 -26.74 -55.42
C ASN A 930 -25.20 -27.03 -53.95
N ASP A 931 -23.92 -26.97 -53.57
CA ASP A 931 -23.46 -27.10 -52.19
C ASP A 931 -24.10 -26.05 -51.26
N ALA A 932 -24.12 -24.79 -51.67
CA ALA A 932 -24.79 -23.72 -50.93
C ALA A 932 -26.30 -23.94 -50.80
N ILE A 933 -26.97 -24.37 -51.87
CA ILE A 933 -28.42 -24.66 -51.86
C ILE A 933 -28.74 -25.81 -50.90
N GLU A 934 -27.95 -26.88 -50.90
CA GLU A 934 -28.14 -28.03 -50.02
C GLU A 934 -27.93 -27.67 -48.54
N TRP A 935 -26.88 -26.90 -48.23
CA TRP A 935 -26.64 -26.41 -46.87
C TRP A 935 -27.79 -25.52 -46.36
N VAL A 936 -28.24 -24.58 -47.20
CA VAL A 936 -29.32 -23.65 -46.84
C VAL A 936 -30.65 -24.37 -46.65
N LYS A 937 -30.93 -25.45 -47.40
CA LYS A 937 -32.09 -26.32 -47.13
C LYS A 937 -32.04 -26.96 -45.74
N THR A 938 -30.85 -27.36 -45.29
CA THR A 938 -30.65 -28.09 -44.04
C THR A 938 -30.73 -27.16 -42.82
N CYS A 939 -30.01 -26.04 -42.85
CA CYS A 939 -29.83 -25.19 -41.66
C CYS A 939 -30.58 -23.85 -41.69
N TYR A 940 -31.07 -23.42 -42.86
CA TYR A 940 -31.66 -22.10 -43.07
C TYR A 940 -33.05 -22.15 -43.75
N GLY A 941 -33.73 -23.30 -43.70
CA GLY A 941 -35.08 -23.46 -44.25
C GLY A 941 -35.20 -23.26 -45.77
N GLY A 942 -34.11 -23.45 -46.53
CA GLY A 942 -34.11 -23.33 -48.00
C GLY A 942 -34.09 -21.89 -48.52
N ARG A 943 -33.88 -20.91 -47.63
CA ARG A 943 -33.95 -19.48 -47.92
C ARG A 943 -32.64 -18.78 -47.55
N PHE A 944 -32.03 -18.08 -48.50
CA PHE A 944 -30.84 -17.26 -48.23
C PHE A 944 -31.27 -15.97 -47.51
N PHE A 945 -31.10 -15.91 -46.20
CA PHE A 945 -31.63 -14.80 -45.39
C PHE A 945 -31.07 -13.43 -45.80
N GLY A 946 -29.85 -13.37 -46.34
CA GLY A 946 -29.26 -12.13 -46.85
C GLY A 946 -29.97 -11.57 -48.06
N ASP A 947 -30.41 -12.43 -48.98
CA ASP A 947 -31.21 -12.02 -50.14
C ASP A 947 -32.59 -11.47 -49.75
N GLU A 948 -33.18 -12.02 -48.69
CA GLU A 948 -34.49 -11.59 -48.20
C GLU A 948 -34.43 -10.25 -47.47
N LEU A 949 -33.39 -10.04 -46.65
CA LEU A 949 -33.10 -8.73 -46.09
C LEU A 949 -32.82 -7.69 -47.18
N ALA A 950 -32.10 -8.05 -48.24
CA ALA A 950 -31.88 -7.14 -49.37
C ALA A 950 -33.20 -6.79 -50.09
N ARG A 951 -34.10 -7.76 -50.26
CA ARG A 951 -35.46 -7.51 -50.80
C ARG A 951 -36.30 -6.60 -49.89
N ARG A 952 -36.04 -6.60 -48.58
CA ARG A 952 -36.67 -5.70 -47.59
C ARG A 952 -36.07 -4.29 -47.56
N GLY A 953 -35.01 -4.01 -48.32
CA GLY A 953 -34.40 -2.68 -48.40
C GLY A 953 -33.12 -2.51 -47.58
N TYR A 954 -32.51 -3.59 -47.11
CA TYR A 954 -31.19 -3.53 -46.45
C TYR A 954 -30.04 -3.67 -47.46
N VAL A 955 -28.96 -2.92 -47.23
CA VAL A 955 -27.65 -3.30 -47.77
C VAL A 955 -27.16 -4.51 -46.99
N VAL A 956 -26.80 -5.61 -47.66
CA VAL A 956 -26.34 -6.82 -46.96
C VAL A 956 -24.93 -7.15 -47.41
N PHE A 957 -24.02 -7.31 -46.45
CA PHE A 957 -22.65 -7.72 -46.72
C PHE A 957 -22.33 -9.03 -46.00
N ALA A 958 -21.69 -9.97 -46.69
CA ALA A 958 -21.14 -11.19 -46.10
C ALA A 958 -19.79 -11.54 -46.73
N THR A 959 -18.85 -11.99 -45.88
CA THR A 959 -17.53 -12.49 -46.28
C THR A 959 -17.19 -13.74 -45.47
N ASP A 960 -16.19 -14.49 -45.93
CA ASP A 960 -15.77 -15.74 -45.30
C ASP A 960 -14.98 -15.48 -44.00
N MET A 961 -15.24 -16.28 -42.97
CA MET A 961 -14.29 -16.48 -41.87
C MET A 961 -13.01 -17.09 -42.42
N LEU A 962 -11.86 -16.77 -41.82
CA LEU A 962 -10.61 -17.46 -42.15
C LEU A 962 -10.82 -18.97 -41.97
N PHE A 963 -10.44 -19.77 -42.99
CA PHE A 963 -10.62 -21.22 -43.14
C PHE A 963 -11.89 -21.68 -43.88
N TRP A 964 -12.83 -20.78 -44.21
CA TRP A 964 -14.02 -21.10 -45.02
C TRP A 964 -13.93 -20.51 -46.43
N GLY A 965 -14.61 -21.16 -47.37
CA GLY A 965 -14.85 -20.63 -48.71
C GLY A 965 -13.57 -20.19 -49.41
N ASP A 966 -13.52 -18.93 -49.83
CA ASP A 966 -12.35 -18.38 -50.55
C ASP A 966 -11.14 -18.12 -49.64
N ARG A 967 -11.34 -18.20 -48.32
CA ARG A 967 -10.29 -18.15 -47.29
C ARG A 967 -9.97 -19.54 -46.74
N GLY A 968 -10.45 -20.58 -47.41
CA GLY A 968 -10.19 -21.97 -47.09
C GLY A 968 -8.75 -22.40 -47.34
N ARG A 969 -8.48 -23.67 -47.04
CA ARG A 969 -7.17 -24.27 -47.27
C ARG A 969 -6.94 -24.51 -48.76
N ARG A 970 -5.75 -24.18 -49.24
CA ARG A 970 -5.35 -24.47 -50.64
C ARG A 970 -5.35 -25.97 -50.93
N GLU A 971 -4.99 -26.80 -49.96
CA GLU A 971 -4.96 -28.27 -50.14
C GLU A 971 -6.34 -28.93 -50.00
N GLY A 972 -7.41 -28.14 -49.92
CA GLY A 972 -8.79 -28.63 -49.78
C GLY A 972 -9.25 -28.76 -48.34
N VAL A 973 -10.54 -29.07 -48.21
CA VAL A 973 -11.27 -29.14 -46.94
C VAL A 973 -10.73 -30.26 -46.06
N LYS A 974 -10.45 -29.96 -44.79
CA LYS A 974 -10.10 -30.95 -43.76
C LYS A 974 -10.52 -30.46 -42.38
N TYR A 975 -11.39 -31.22 -41.73
CA TYR A 975 -12.00 -30.85 -40.46
C TYR A 975 -10.98 -30.73 -39.31
N GLU A 976 -10.00 -31.65 -39.23
CA GLU A 976 -9.00 -31.66 -38.14
C GLU A 976 -7.90 -30.59 -38.31
N ALA A 977 -7.82 -29.93 -39.47
CA ALA A 977 -6.80 -28.91 -39.70
C ALA A 977 -7.03 -27.60 -38.93
N GLN A 978 -8.21 -27.44 -38.30
CA GLN A 978 -8.56 -26.30 -37.46
C GLN A 978 -7.63 -26.14 -36.26
N GLU A 979 -7.35 -27.22 -35.53
CA GLU A 979 -6.51 -27.20 -34.33
C GLU A 979 -5.07 -26.80 -34.69
N ARG A 980 -4.58 -27.29 -35.83
CA ARG A 980 -3.26 -26.93 -36.36
C ARG A 980 -3.20 -25.45 -36.73
N LEU A 981 -4.25 -24.92 -37.37
CA LEU A 981 -4.33 -23.48 -37.66
C LEU A 981 -4.30 -22.68 -36.36
N ALA A 982 -5.13 -23.03 -35.39
CA ALA A 982 -5.21 -22.35 -34.10
C ALA A 982 -3.88 -22.39 -33.33
N ALA A 983 -3.24 -23.56 -33.24
CA ALA A 983 -1.94 -23.73 -32.61
C ALA A 983 -0.86 -22.86 -33.28
N ASN A 984 -0.81 -22.85 -34.61
CA ASN A 984 0.12 -22.00 -35.35
C ASN A 984 -0.15 -20.51 -35.11
N MET A 985 -1.42 -20.10 -35.04
CA MET A 985 -1.77 -18.71 -34.73
C MET A 985 -1.33 -18.31 -33.32
N PHE A 986 -1.50 -19.18 -32.33
CA PHE A 986 -1.00 -18.93 -30.98
C PHE A 986 0.53 -18.75 -30.95
N HIS A 987 1.29 -19.56 -31.72
CA HIS A 987 2.73 -19.35 -31.87
C HIS A 987 3.11 -18.02 -32.54
N LEU A 988 2.20 -17.42 -33.32
CA LEU A 988 2.36 -16.10 -33.91
C LEU A 988 1.89 -14.96 -32.99
N GLY A 989 1.53 -15.25 -31.74
CA GLY A 989 1.09 -14.25 -30.76
C GLY A 989 -0.34 -13.74 -30.99
N VAL A 990 -1.16 -14.45 -31.77
CA VAL A 990 -2.56 -14.13 -32.05
C VAL A 990 -3.46 -15.34 -31.79
N SER A 991 -4.76 -15.14 -31.63
CA SER A 991 -5.73 -16.24 -31.59
C SER A 991 -6.54 -16.29 -32.88
N TRP A 992 -7.00 -17.48 -33.27
CA TRP A 992 -7.86 -17.63 -34.44
C TRP A 992 -9.19 -16.89 -34.25
N ALA A 993 -9.81 -17.04 -33.07
CA ALA A 993 -10.99 -16.29 -32.67
C ALA A 993 -10.77 -14.77 -32.70
N GLY A 994 -9.66 -14.28 -32.14
CA GLY A 994 -9.31 -12.85 -32.13
C GLY A 994 -9.16 -12.29 -33.53
N ARG A 995 -8.57 -13.05 -34.47
CA ARG A 995 -8.48 -12.64 -35.87
C ARG A 995 -9.85 -12.56 -36.55
N ILE A 996 -10.74 -13.52 -36.31
CA ILE A 996 -12.12 -13.50 -36.84
C ILE A 996 -12.86 -12.26 -36.33
N VAL A 997 -12.76 -11.95 -35.03
CA VAL A 997 -13.42 -10.77 -34.44
C VAL A 997 -12.85 -9.46 -35.00
N TRP A 998 -11.53 -9.36 -35.21
CA TRP A 998 -10.93 -8.19 -35.86
C TRP A 998 -11.39 -8.01 -37.30
N ASP A 999 -11.50 -9.11 -38.06
CA ASP A 999 -12.03 -9.11 -39.42
C ASP A 999 -13.51 -8.64 -39.41
N ASP A 1000 -14.32 -9.06 -38.43
CA ASP A 1000 -15.72 -8.66 -38.29
C ASP A 1000 -15.88 -7.17 -37.94
N LEU A 1001 -15.09 -6.66 -37.00
CA LEU A 1001 -15.02 -5.23 -36.68
C LEU A 1001 -14.71 -4.41 -37.94
N ARG A 1002 -13.78 -4.91 -38.76
CA ARG A 1002 -13.40 -4.27 -40.01
C ARG A 1002 -14.49 -4.34 -41.08
N CYS A 1003 -15.31 -5.39 -41.09
CA CYS A 1003 -16.48 -5.48 -41.95
C CYS A 1003 -17.59 -4.49 -41.55
N ALA A 1004 -17.76 -4.21 -40.25
CA ALA A 1004 -18.68 -3.17 -39.79
C ALA A 1004 -18.20 -1.78 -40.21
N GLU A 1005 -16.90 -1.48 -40.05
CA GLU A 1005 -16.27 -0.25 -40.56
C GLU A 1005 -16.42 -0.12 -42.09
N PHE A 1006 -16.35 -1.24 -42.81
CA PHE A 1006 -16.56 -1.27 -44.26
C PHE A 1006 -17.98 -0.82 -44.62
N LEU A 1007 -19.01 -1.45 -44.02
CA LEU A 1007 -20.40 -1.05 -44.24
C LEU A 1007 -20.62 0.43 -43.92
N GLN A 1008 -20.10 0.91 -42.79
CA GLN A 1008 -20.22 2.32 -42.40
C GLN A 1008 -19.58 3.29 -43.42
N SER A 1009 -18.55 2.85 -44.14
CA SER A 1009 -17.85 3.67 -45.12
C SER A 1009 -18.56 3.78 -46.48
N LEU A 1010 -19.58 2.96 -46.74
CA LEU A 1010 -20.27 2.94 -48.02
C LEU A 1010 -21.26 4.10 -48.14
N PRO A 1011 -21.27 4.85 -49.26
CA PRO A 1011 -22.22 5.95 -49.46
C PRO A 1011 -23.68 5.47 -49.56
N GLU A 1012 -23.91 4.19 -49.88
CA GLU A 1012 -25.25 3.60 -49.91
C GLU A 1012 -25.80 3.25 -48.51
N VAL A 1013 -24.98 3.30 -47.46
CA VAL A 1013 -25.34 2.85 -46.11
C VAL A 1013 -25.55 4.04 -45.18
N ASP A 1014 -26.61 3.96 -44.37
CA ASP A 1014 -26.82 4.88 -43.26
C ASP A 1014 -25.97 4.44 -42.05
N PRO A 1015 -24.97 5.23 -41.63
CA PRO A 1015 -24.05 4.84 -40.56
C PRO A 1015 -24.74 4.67 -39.20
N GLU A 1016 -25.95 5.21 -39.02
CA GLU A 1016 -26.73 5.07 -37.80
C GLU A 1016 -27.73 3.91 -37.83
N ARG A 1017 -27.81 3.16 -38.93
CA ARG A 1017 -28.73 2.01 -39.09
C ARG A 1017 -28.01 0.74 -39.56
N ILE A 1018 -26.94 0.36 -38.87
CA ILE A 1018 -26.18 -0.86 -39.16
C ILE A 1018 -26.48 -1.93 -38.10
N GLY A 1019 -26.91 -3.10 -38.52
CA GLY A 1019 -27.12 -4.29 -37.69
C GLY A 1019 -26.25 -5.47 -38.10
N CYS A 1020 -26.33 -6.56 -37.34
CA CYS A 1020 -25.75 -7.83 -37.75
C CYS A 1020 -26.61 -9.03 -37.33
N ALA A 1021 -26.51 -10.12 -38.08
CA ALA A 1021 -27.28 -11.34 -37.83
C ALA A 1021 -26.48 -12.58 -38.24
N GLY A 1022 -26.65 -13.67 -37.48
CA GLY A 1022 -25.95 -14.93 -37.76
C GLY A 1022 -26.45 -16.13 -36.95
N LEU A 1023 -26.20 -17.31 -37.51
CA LEU A 1023 -26.51 -18.62 -36.91
C LEU A 1023 -25.24 -19.26 -36.32
N SER A 1024 -25.36 -19.92 -35.17
CA SER A 1024 -24.29 -20.70 -34.55
C SER A 1024 -23.05 -19.84 -34.25
N VAL A 1025 -21.87 -20.17 -34.77
CA VAL A 1025 -20.70 -19.27 -34.68
C VAL A 1025 -20.97 -17.88 -35.28
N GLY A 1026 -21.90 -17.74 -36.22
CA GLY A 1026 -22.41 -16.44 -36.67
C GLY A 1026 -23.10 -15.66 -35.54
N SER A 1027 -23.85 -16.33 -34.67
CA SER A 1027 -24.44 -15.74 -33.46
C SER A 1027 -23.37 -15.34 -32.44
N HIS A 1028 -22.35 -16.19 -32.22
CA HIS A 1028 -21.16 -15.83 -31.43
C HIS A 1028 -20.59 -14.48 -31.88
N ARG A 1029 -20.39 -14.35 -33.20
CA ARG A 1029 -19.85 -13.13 -33.83
C ARG A 1029 -20.81 -11.95 -33.71
N THR A 1030 -22.12 -12.16 -33.82
CA THR A 1030 -23.16 -11.11 -33.67
C THR A 1030 -23.09 -10.41 -32.32
N TRP A 1031 -23.16 -11.15 -31.20
CA TRP A 1031 -23.11 -10.51 -29.88
C TRP A 1031 -21.71 -10.04 -29.51
N SER A 1032 -20.65 -10.69 -30.02
CA SER A 1032 -19.26 -10.22 -29.88
C SER A 1032 -19.07 -8.83 -30.49
N LEU A 1033 -19.59 -8.64 -31.72
CA LEU A 1033 -19.49 -7.37 -32.43
C LEU A 1033 -20.29 -6.26 -31.74
N ASN A 1034 -21.52 -6.56 -31.30
CA ASN A 1034 -22.34 -5.59 -30.57
C ASN A 1034 -21.72 -5.16 -29.23
N ALA A 1035 -20.98 -6.04 -28.56
CA ALA A 1035 -20.21 -5.72 -27.36
C ALA A 1035 -19.04 -4.76 -27.64
N LEU A 1036 -18.36 -4.94 -28.78
CA LEU A 1036 -17.06 -4.32 -29.06
C LEU A 1036 -17.12 -2.99 -29.83
N THR A 1037 -18.15 -2.77 -30.65
CA THR A 1037 -18.25 -1.57 -31.50
C THR A 1037 -19.62 -0.92 -31.42
N ASP A 1038 -19.64 0.41 -31.42
CA ASP A 1038 -20.86 1.21 -31.47
C ASP A 1038 -21.33 1.55 -32.90
N ILE A 1039 -20.60 1.01 -33.92
CA ILE A 1039 -21.05 1.02 -35.32
C ILE A 1039 -22.30 0.16 -35.48
N VAL A 1040 -22.31 -1.02 -34.86
CA VAL A 1040 -23.47 -1.91 -34.89
C VAL A 1040 -24.46 -1.51 -33.80
N LYS A 1041 -25.70 -1.28 -34.24
CA LYS A 1041 -26.79 -0.72 -33.44
C LYS A 1041 -27.79 -1.77 -32.96
N ALA A 1042 -27.93 -2.87 -33.69
CA ALA A 1042 -28.82 -3.98 -33.31
C ALA A 1042 -28.28 -5.35 -33.77
N GLY A 1043 -28.60 -6.41 -33.03
CA GLY A 1043 -28.16 -7.78 -33.33
C GLY A 1043 -29.28 -8.83 -33.27
N ALA A 1044 -29.20 -9.83 -34.15
CA ALA A 1044 -30.01 -11.06 -34.12
C ALA A 1044 -29.12 -12.31 -34.07
N ALA A 1045 -28.99 -12.90 -32.89
CA ALA A 1045 -28.05 -13.94 -32.54
C ALA A 1045 -28.78 -15.29 -32.40
N ILE A 1046 -28.60 -16.19 -33.36
CA ILE A 1046 -29.37 -17.43 -33.49
C ILE A 1046 -28.53 -18.68 -33.14
N CYS A 1047 -29.06 -19.53 -32.25
CA CYS A 1047 -28.53 -20.81 -31.80
C CYS A 1047 -27.09 -20.77 -31.30
N TRP A 1048 -26.74 -19.78 -30.46
CA TRP A 1048 -25.45 -19.76 -29.75
C TRP A 1048 -25.52 -18.90 -28.49
N MET A 1049 -25.72 -19.53 -27.33
CA MET A 1049 -25.60 -18.92 -26.01
C MET A 1049 -25.59 -20.03 -24.96
N CYS A 1050 -24.57 -20.09 -24.11
CA CYS A 1050 -24.51 -20.99 -22.95
C CYS A 1050 -23.31 -20.56 -22.07
N ASP A 1051 -23.30 -20.96 -20.80
CA ASP A 1051 -22.24 -20.62 -19.85
C ASP A 1051 -21.04 -21.58 -19.92
N THR A 1052 -19.88 -21.14 -19.44
CA THR A 1052 -18.64 -21.94 -19.49
C THR A 1052 -18.78 -23.25 -18.71
N LYS A 1053 -19.47 -23.26 -17.56
CA LYS A 1053 -19.59 -24.44 -16.69
C LYS A 1053 -20.40 -25.54 -17.36
N THR A 1054 -21.47 -25.18 -18.05
CA THR A 1054 -22.36 -26.08 -18.77
C THR A 1054 -21.71 -26.61 -20.05
N LEU A 1055 -20.88 -25.80 -20.72
CA LEU A 1055 -20.17 -26.22 -21.94
C LEU A 1055 -18.92 -27.07 -21.65
N MET A 1056 -18.24 -26.86 -20.53
CA MET A 1056 -17.03 -27.61 -20.13
C MET A 1056 -17.37 -28.95 -19.45
N GLN A 1057 -18.29 -29.72 -20.03
CA GLN A 1057 -18.69 -31.05 -19.60
C GLN A 1057 -18.14 -32.11 -20.56
N ASP A 1058 -17.88 -33.32 -20.06
CA ASP A 1058 -17.45 -34.44 -20.89
C ASP A 1058 -18.44 -34.72 -22.03
N GLY A 1059 -17.92 -34.98 -23.23
CA GLY A 1059 -18.71 -35.21 -24.44
C GLY A 1059 -19.40 -33.99 -25.06
N ASN A 1060 -19.25 -32.78 -24.51
CA ASN A 1060 -19.78 -31.57 -25.14
C ASN A 1060 -18.95 -31.19 -26.39
N ASN A 1061 -19.58 -30.62 -27.42
CA ASN A 1061 -18.87 -30.19 -28.64
C ASN A 1061 -17.77 -29.13 -28.37
N GLN A 1062 -17.87 -28.37 -27.27
CA GLN A 1062 -16.81 -27.46 -26.86
C GLN A 1062 -15.55 -28.19 -26.34
N THR A 1063 -15.68 -29.40 -25.81
CA THR A 1063 -14.56 -30.16 -25.22
C THR A 1063 -13.89 -31.13 -26.20
N THR A 1064 -14.50 -31.41 -27.35
CA THR A 1064 -13.98 -32.36 -28.36
C THR A 1064 -12.90 -31.79 -29.27
N GLY A 1065 -12.47 -30.54 -29.08
CA GLY A 1065 -11.50 -29.88 -29.95
C GLY A 1065 -12.10 -29.36 -31.26
N GLN A 1066 -11.26 -28.84 -32.15
CA GLN A 1066 -11.60 -28.25 -33.45
C GLN A 1066 -12.47 -26.98 -33.41
N SER A 1067 -13.81 -27.10 -33.43
CA SER A 1067 -14.72 -25.96 -33.66
C SER A 1067 -14.62 -24.89 -32.57
N ALA A 1068 -14.30 -25.32 -31.35
CA ALA A 1068 -14.07 -24.45 -30.20
C ALA A 1068 -12.98 -23.39 -30.44
N PHE A 1069 -11.92 -23.71 -31.21
CA PHE A 1069 -10.80 -22.78 -31.42
C PHE A 1069 -11.17 -21.50 -32.17
N SER A 1070 -12.26 -21.52 -32.94
CA SER A 1070 -12.79 -20.30 -33.59
C SER A 1070 -13.44 -19.32 -32.60
N MET A 1071 -13.60 -19.72 -31.34
CA MET A 1071 -14.27 -18.95 -30.28
C MET A 1071 -13.42 -18.82 -28.99
N ILE A 1072 -12.23 -19.43 -28.94
CA ILE A 1072 -11.35 -19.38 -27.76
C ILE A 1072 -10.48 -18.13 -27.81
N LEU A 1073 -10.65 -17.27 -26.80
CA LEU A 1073 -9.77 -16.15 -26.48
C LEU A 1073 -9.03 -16.46 -25.18
N PRO A 1074 -7.74 -16.85 -25.25
CA PRO A 1074 -6.97 -17.26 -24.08
C PRO A 1074 -7.00 -16.20 -22.96
N GLY A 1075 -7.29 -16.65 -21.73
CA GLY A 1075 -7.31 -15.80 -20.53
C GLY A 1075 -8.61 -15.04 -20.28
N LEU A 1076 -9.47 -14.83 -21.28
CA LEU A 1076 -10.69 -14.00 -21.12
C LEU A 1076 -11.65 -14.56 -20.06
N ARG A 1077 -11.75 -15.89 -19.97
CA ARG A 1077 -12.63 -16.58 -18.99
C ARG A 1077 -12.22 -16.36 -17.53
N ASN A 1078 -11.01 -15.88 -17.26
CA ASN A 1078 -10.61 -15.49 -15.91
C ASN A 1078 -11.33 -14.21 -15.44
N SER A 1079 -11.94 -13.45 -16.35
CA SER A 1079 -12.59 -12.17 -16.04
C SER A 1079 -14.10 -12.18 -16.31
N LEU A 1080 -14.52 -12.74 -17.45
CA LEU A 1080 -15.89 -12.66 -17.96
C LEU A 1080 -16.34 -14.02 -18.48
N ASP A 1081 -17.60 -14.41 -18.27
CA ASP A 1081 -18.23 -15.55 -18.94
C ASP A 1081 -18.90 -15.12 -20.28
N TYR A 1082 -19.48 -16.05 -21.04
CA TYR A 1082 -20.09 -15.78 -22.36
C TYR A 1082 -21.29 -14.83 -22.26
N PRO A 1083 -22.27 -15.04 -21.34
CA PRO A 1083 -23.34 -14.07 -21.14
C PRO A 1083 -22.84 -12.72 -20.61
N ASP A 1084 -21.70 -12.67 -19.90
CA ASP A 1084 -21.11 -11.39 -19.47
C ASP A 1084 -20.60 -10.58 -20.65
N VAL A 1085 -19.91 -11.23 -21.60
CA VAL A 1085 -19.44 -10.56 -22.82
C VAL A 1085 -20.62 -10.06 -23.65
N ALA A 1086 -21.63 -10.90 -23.86
CA ALA A 1086 -22.85 -10.48 -24.55
C ALA A 1086 -23.55 -9.31 -23.84
N SER A 1087 -23.48 -9.24 -22.51
CA SER A 1087 -24.07 -8.17 -21.71
C SER A 1087 -23.45 -6.79 -21.92
N ILE A 1088 -22.21 -6.72 -22.42
CA ILE A 1088 -21.55 -5.45 -22.77
C ILE A 1088 -22.33 -4.70 -23.85
N ALA A 1089 -23.11 -5.40 -24.69
CA ALA A 1089 -23.95 -4.77 -25.69
C ALA A 1089 -25.08 -3.90 -25.09
N CYS A 1090 -25.46 -4.08 -23.83
CA CYS A 1090 -26.50 -3.28 -23.19
C CYS A 1090 -26.16 -1.77 -23.22
N PRO A 1091 -27.09 -0.88 -23.61
CA PRO A 1091 -28.53 -1.11 -23.84
C PRO A 1091 -28.93 -1.25 -25.32
N LYS A 1092 -28.07 -1.81 -26.19
CA LYS A 1092 -28.41 -2.02 -27.62
C LYS A 1092 -29.52 -3.06 -27.77
N PRO A 1093 -30.40 -2.92 -28.78
CA PRO A 1093 -31.32 -3.96 -29.20
C PRO A 1093 -30.62 -5.28 -29.56
N MET A 1094 -30.88 -6.33 -28.78
CA MET A 1094 -30.36 -7.67 -29.01
C MET A 1094 -31.47 -8.73 -28.97
N LEU A 1095 -31.45 -9.63 -29.94
CA LEU A 1095 -32.28 -10.83 -29.98
C LEU A 1095 -31.41 -12.08 -29.86
N PHE A 1096 -31.77 -13.00 -28.98
CA PHE A 1096 -31.11 -14.30 -28.80
C PHE A 1096 -32.12 -15.43 -28.90
N TYR A 1097 -31.97 -16.29 -29.90
CA TYR A 1097 -32.79 -17.50 -30.04
C TYR A 1097 -31.93 -18.77 -29.92
N ASN A 1098 -32.51 -19.84 -29.38
CA ASN A 1098 -31.89 -21.17 -29.34
C ASN A 1098 -32.96 -22.26 -29.56
N GLY A 1099 -32.56 -23.42 -30.05
CA GLY A 1099 -33.44 -24.58 -30.17
C GLY A 1099 -33.52 -25.40 -28.88
N GLU A 1100 -34.71 -25.84 -28.48
CA GLU A 1100 -34.92 -26.76 -27.36
C GLU A 1100 -34.40 -28.17 -27.65
N LYS A 1101 -34.29 -28.52 -28.94
CA LYS A 1101 -33.74 -29.80 -29.42
C LYS A 1101 -32.32 -29.63 -29.97
N ASP A 1102 -31.68 -28.50 -29.66
CA ASP A 1102 -30.30 -28.23 -30.04
C ASP A 1102 -29.36 -29.11 -29.22
N GLY A 1103 -28.65 -30.02 -29.90
CA GLY A 1103 -27.70 -30.94 -29.27
C GLY A 1103 -26.37 -30.28 -28.86
N LEU A 1104 -26.12 -29.03 -29.26
CA LEU A 1104 -24.85 -28.34 -29.00
C LEU A 1104 -24.89 -27.47 -27.74
N PHE A 1105 -26.05 -26.89 -27.42
CA PHE A 1105 -26.23 -25.97 -26.30
C PHE A 1105 -27.28 -26.51 -25.33
N PRO A 1106 -26.88 -27.05 -24.16
CA PRO A 1106 -27.83 -27.57 -23.18
C PRO A 1106 -28.82 -26.49 -22.72
N VAL A 1107 -30.11 -26.80 -22.77
CA VAL A 1107 -31.21 -25.86 -22.49
C VAL A 1107 -31.06 -25.16 -21.14
N SER A 1108 -30.66 -25.89 -20.09
CA SER A 1108 -30.47 -25.31 -18.76
C SER A 1108 -29.41 -24.20 -18.72
N GLY A 1109 -28.33 -24.35 -19.49
CA GLY A 1109 -27.30 -23.32 -19.60
C GLY A 1109 -27.76 -22.12 -20.43
N VAL A 1110 -28.55 -22.37 -21.47
CA VAL A 1110 -29.19 -21.30 -22.28
C VAL A 1110 -30.12 -20.45 -21.40
N GLU A 1111 -31.01 -21.09 -20.63
CA GLU A 1111 -31.96 -20.42 -19.74
C GLU A 1111 -31.25 -19.57 -18.68
N ALA A 1112 -30.21 -20.12 -18.03
CA ALA A 1112 -29.40 -19.39 -17.06
C ALA A 1112 -28.74 -18.16 -17.70
N CYS A 1113 -28.22 -18.28 -18.92
CA CYS A 1113 -27.64 -17.17 -19.66
C CYS A 1113 -28.67 -16.11 -20.03
N TYR A 1114 -29.87 -16.53 -20.48
CA TYR A 1114 -30.94 -15.61 -20.83
C TYR A 1114 -31.43 -14.81 -19.63
N GLU A 1115 -31.54 -15.43 -18.46
CA GLU A 1115 -31.91 -14.69 -17.25
C GLU A 1115 -30.83 -13.67 -16.89
N LYS A 1116 -29.55 -14.05 -16.95
CA LYS A 1116 -28.43 -13.13 -16.71
C LYS A 1116 -28.45 -11.93 -17.66
N LEU A 1117 -28.77 -12.13 -18.95
CA LEU A 1117 -28.93 -11.04 -19.91
C LEU A 1117 -30.12 -10.14 -19.54
N ARG A 1118 -31.29 -10.72 -19.21
CA ARG A 1118 -32.49 -9.96 -18.80
C ARG A 1118 -32.23 -9.09 -17.59
N GLU A 1119 -31.51 -9.61 -16.59
CA GLU A 1119 -31.13 -8.86 -15.40
C GLU A 1119 -30.34 -7.59 -15.75
N VAL A 1120 -29.39 -7.68 -16.69
CA VAL A 1120 -28.58 -6.53 -17.11
C VAL A 1120 -29.43 -5.49 -17.84
N TRP A 1121 -30.25 -5.88 -18.82
CA TRP A 1121 -31.11 -4.94 -19.55
C TRP A 1121 -32.19 -4.33 -18.65
N ARG A 1122 -32.78 -5.12 -17.74
CA ARG A 1122 -33.75 -4.63 -16.75
C ARG A 1122 -33.13 -3.59 -15.81
N ALA A 1123 -31.90 -3.84 -15.33
CA ALA A 1123 -31.18 -2.89 -14.48
C ALA A 1123 -30.92 -1.54 -15.17
N GLN A 1124 -30.88 -1.51 -16.50
CA GLN A 1124 -30.69 -0.28 -17.29
C GLN A 1124 -32.01 0.29 -17.85
N GLY A 1125 -33.16 -0.24 -17.44
CA GLY A 1125 -34.48 0.19 -17.95
C GLY A 1125 -34.65 -0.03 -19.46
N ALA A 1126 -33.93 -1.01 -20.02
CA ALA A 1126 -33.87 -1.30 -21.45
C ALA A 1126 -34.47 -2.66 -21.79
N GLU A 1127 -35.28 -3.27 -20.92
CA GLU A 1127 -35.81 -4.63 -21.11
C GLU A 1127 -36.58 -4.80 -22.44
N ASP A 1128 -37.18 -3.73 -22.98
CA ASP A 1128 -37.84 -3.72 -24.30
C ASP A 1128 -36.88 -3.91 -25.48
N LYS A 1129 -35.58 -3.74 -25.26
CA LYS A 1129 -34.46 -3.91 -26.21
C LYS A 1129 -33.77 -5.27 -26.10
N LEU A 1130 -34.31 -6.21 -25.33
CA LEU A 1130 -33.81 -7.58 -25.27
C LEU A 1130 -34.92 -8.56 -25.56
N GLU A 1131 -34.73 -9.42 -26.58
CA GLU A 1131 -35.60 -10.56 -26.83
C GLU A 1131 -34.83 -11.85 -26.67
N THR A 1132 -35.32 -12.78 -25.84
CA THR A 1132 -34.74 -14.10 -25.68
C THR A 1132 -35.80 -15.19 -25.79
N ARG A 1133 -35.56 -16.24 -26.60
CA ARG A 1133 -36.56 -17.29 -26.84
C ARG A 1133 -35.96 -18.65 -27.18
N LEU A 1134 -36.53 -19.69 -26.58
CA LEU A 1134 -36.32 -21.08 -26.96
C LEU A 1134 -37.40 -21.51 -27.96
N TRP A 1135 -36.99 -22.18 -29.04
CA TRP A 1135 -37.87 -22.68 -30.10
C TRP A 1135 -37.86 -24.22 -30.12
N PRO A 1136 -38.98 -24.91 -30.41
CA PRO A 1136 -39.08 -26.38 -30.34
C PRO A 1136 -38.44 -27.11 -31.55
N VAL A 1137 -37.25 -26.67 -31.96
CA VAL A 1137 -36.53 -27.01 -33.19
C VAL A 1137 -35.09 -27.47 -32.88
N PRO A 1138 -34.42 -28.19 -33.79
CA PRO A 1138 -33.00 -28.52 -33.65
C PRO A 1138 -32.10 -27.29 -33.86
N HIS A 1139 -30.80 -27.51 -34.05
CA HIS A 1139 -29.83 -26.44 -34.32
C HIS A 1139 -29.99 -25.86 -35.75
N GLU A 1140 -30.92 -24.91 -35.93
CA GLU A 1140 -31.25 -24.33 -37.23
C GLU A 1140 -31.70 -22.86 -37.14
N PHE A 1141 -31.79 -22.18 -38.29
CA PHE A 1141 -32.43 -20.87 -38.47
C PHE A 1141 -33.53 -20.97 -39.53
N ASN A 1142 -34.64 -21.64 -39.19
CA ASN A 1142 -35.74 -21.85 -40.12
C ASN A 1142 -36.47 -20.56 -40.50
N THR A 1143 -37.43 -20.67 -41.42
CA THR A 1143 -38.15 -19.52 -41.97
C THR A 1143 -38.94 -18.74 -40.93
N ASP A 1144 -39.54 -19.39 -39.93
CA ASP A 1144 -40.34 -18.71 -38.90
C ASP A 1144 -39.45 -17.89 -37.96
N MET A 1145 -38.31 -18.45 -37.58
CA MET A 1145 -37.29 -17.73 -36.82
C MET A 1145 -36.73 -16.55 -37.63
N GLN A 1146 -36.53 -16.72 -38.94
CA GLN A 1146 -36.09 -15.65 -39.84
C GLN A 1146 -37.09 -14.51 -39.89
N GLU A 1147 -38.38 -14.79 -40.07
CA GLU A 1147 -39.43 -13.75 -40.08
C GLU A 1147 -39.44 -12.96 -38.76
N ALA A 1148 -39.31 -13.63 -37.62
CA ALA A 1148 -39.24 -12.98 -36.31
C ALA A 1148 -37.97 -12.12 -36.17
N ALA A 1149 -36.80 -12.64 -36.58
CA ALA A 1149 -35.55 -11.90 -36.57
C ALA A 1149 -35.58 -10.69 -37.51
N PHE A 1150 -36.21 -10.80 -38.68
CA PHE A 1150 -36.39 -9.68 -39.61
C PHE A 1150 -37.31 -8.62 -39.02
N ALA A 1151 -38.44 -9.01 -38.41
CA ALA A 1151 -39.32 -8.07 -37.72
C ALA A 1151 -38.61 -7.33 -36.56
N TRP A 1152 -37.72 -8.01 -35.83
CA TRP A 1152 -36.86 -7.38 -34.83
C TRP A 1152 -35.92 -6.34 -35.44
N LEU A 1153 -35.21 -6.69 -36.53
CA LEU A 1153 -34.32 -5.77 -37.23
C LEU A 1153 -35.08 -4.58 -37.85
N ASP A 1154 -36.27 -4.83 -38.43
CA ASP A 1154 -37.15 -3.80 -38.98
C ASP A 1154 -37.58 -2.81 -37.89
N ARG A 1155 -37.89 -3.28 -36.68
CA ARG A 1155 -38.27 -2.43 -35.53
C ARG A 1155 -37.17 -1.45 -35.13
N TRP A 1156 -35.91 -1.89 -35.14
CA TRP A 1156 -34.79 -1.12 -34.59
C TRP A 1156 -33.94 -0.38 -35.62
N LEU A 1157 -34.00 -0.80 -36.88
CA LEU A 1157 -33.18 -0.27 -37.97
C LEU A 1157 -34.01 0.22 -39.17
N ALA A 1158 -35.34 0.15 -39.10
CA ALA A 1158 -36.35 0.50 -40.12
C ALA A 1158 -35.79 1.01 -41.47
N PRO A 1159 -35.95 0.24 -42.58
CA PRO A 1159 -35.55 0.62 -43.94
C PRO A 1159 -36.09 1.94 -44.46
#